data_AF-A0A1J1AB10-F1
#
_entry.id   AF-A0A1J1AB10-F1
#
_cell.length_a   1.000
_cell.length_b   1.000
_cell.length_c   1.000
_cell.angle_alpha   90.00
_cell.angle_beta   90.00
_cell.angle_gamma   90.00
#
_symmetry.space_group_name_H-M   'P 1'
#
loop_
_entity.id
_entity.type
_entity.pdbx_description
1 polymer ?
#
loop_
_entity_poly.entity_id
_entity_poly.type
_entity_poly.pdbx_seq_one_letter_code
_entity_poly.pdbx_strand_id
1 'polypeptide(L)'
;MGQRVVVVGGGVTGVGVARDLAMRGADVTLLERDRLAAGTSGRMHGLLHSGARYALSDPAAAEECLHENAILREIASHCIEDTGGLFVSLPADDPDYYDSKLAACEEIGIPTEELTPTAAQKLEPALSNDLDRAFRVPDGAIDPFRLIVANAKSAANHGAKIETDTPVTGLLVEDGQVVGVRTGDERTIRANHVVNAAGPWAGQLFADLAVDVPLAPAQGAMAVTNARPVETVINRCRPTDEGDILVPHETTAILGTTDRAIDGPDAISETGEEIELLREELAKLVPELADTRLIRTYWGVRPLYDPDDGGESGRDFAVLDHGERDDLPGVTTVVGGKLTTYRLMAEAVSDAVAEKLGLDAPCRTAEEPLPGSGDRPGWEAVASRYDLRNPVAHRTATRLGDRTEPVLDDAQPNPVVCECEGVTDAEIRDAIRDVGADLDGVRSRTRATMGPCQGGVCAHRIAGVLAEAVGSDPAWSELSSLVAERDRGQRHLDSPAQRAQIERNRLRRGRLLNLAAGKASDGLPLGDFATGTASAAGHSSKEYGQSSPTTGPQDVIVYGGGLAARLAALAAAQEGVSVALLTPDSLTPDGFTGMVDLLGSLPGDTGLVADPIPAVDSLPDSHPLRRAGAAGVREALDRFDAVVGSTLAGSATERNGLVSSPVGTPLPVARYPPSFEPGLLSRRSDTLLVGFESIPDFPAKFAAETLSNRVPYAVRGATIELCATAPERPVRRLARALDRNERWPSDEPIRSTLAQVLDRVHEGESRIGLPSMLGIEATFEIRSELSTQLGAEVFELPVPAPSAAAIRLSDRLDAQLRAHGVEVRQRVEDLALAGQARIEAVDVQNGPRYEASQVVLATGGVAAGGLTMDRSGVQEPTFGLPVEHQTDHQAGLAVDPDWRPGANGVICHPNLRAAGSILGGFDPATEHSRAGVEIVTGVQAGLAAAREVTR
;
A
#
# COMPACT_ATOMS: atom_id res chain seq x y z
N MET A 1 -43.86 15.66 18.32
CA MET A 1 -42.43 15.31 18.43
C MET A 1 -42.24 14.06 17.59
N GLY A 2 -41.23 14.02 16.71
CA GLY A 2 -40.96 12.82 15.91
C GLY A 2 -40.58 11.65 16.82
N GLN A 3 -40.86 10.43 16.37
CA GLN A 3 -40.46 9.21 17.06
C GLN A 3 -38.95 9.06 16.94
N ARG A 4 -38.22 9.15 18.06
CA ARG A 4 -36.75 9.06 18.09
C ARG A 4 -36.30 7.62 18.20
N VAL A 5 -35.41 7.19 17.31
CA VAL A 5 -34.84 5.84 17.34
C VAL A 5 -33.32 5.93 17.38
N VAL A 6 -32.71 5.17 18.29
CA VAL A 6 -31.26 4.96 18.29
C VAL A 6 -30.96 3.59 17.69
N VAL A 7 -30.08 3.55 16.70
CA VAL A 7 -29.56 2.30 16.12
C VAL A 7 -28.11 2.12 16.57
N VAL A 8 -27.80 0.99 17.20
CA VAL A 8 -26.45 0.68 17.71
C VAL A 8 -25.77 -0.28 16.74
N GLY A 9 -24.66 0.15 16.14
CA GLY A 9 -23.87 -0.61 15.17
C GLY A 9 -24.00 -0.06 13.74
N GLY A 10 -22.86 0.27 13.12
CA GLY A 10 -22.69 0.77 11.75
C GLY A 10 -22.23 -0.28 10.75
N GLY A 11 -22.57 -1.55 11.01
CA GLY A 11 -22.51 -2.62 10.01
C GLY A 11 -23.66 -2.52 8.99
N VAL A 12 -23.67 -3.42 8.00
CA VAL A 12 -24.66 -3.40 6.90
C VAL A 12 -26.12 -3.42 7.40
N THR A 13 -26.39 -4.20 8.45
CA THR A 13 -27.72 -4.29 9.06
C THR A 13 -28.13 -2.97 9.69
N GLY A 14 -27.26 -2.36 10.50
CA GLY A 14 -27.57 -1.11 11.19
C GLY A 14 -27.79 0.06 10.25
N VAL A 15 -26.95 0.21 9.21
CA VAL A 15 -27.17 1.26 8.19
C VAL A 15 -28.42 1.00 7.35
N GLY A 16 -28.78 -0.26 7.10
CA GLY A 16 -30.03 -0.64 6.44
C GLY A 16 -31.26 -0.26 7.27
N VAL A 17 -31.27 -0.58 8.57
CA VAL A 17 -32.36 -0.22 9.50
C VAL A 17 -32.47 1.30 9.63
N ALA A 18 -31.33 1.98 9.79
CA ALA A 18 -31.33 3.43 9.90
C ALA A 18 -31.88 4.10 8.64
N ARG A 19 -31.54 3.57 7.45
CA ARG A 19 -32.09 4.02 6.17
C ARG A 19 -33.60 3.85 6.13
N ASP A 20 -34.11 2.64 6.38
CA ASP A 20 -35.54 2.37 6.27
C ASP A 20 -36.37 3.19 7.27
N LEU A 21 -35.99 3.20 8.56
CA LEU A 21 -36.69 3.99 9.57
C LEU A 21 -36.69 5.50 9.26
N ALA A 22 -35.58 6.04 8.73
CA ALA A 22 -35.54 7.43 8.30
C ALA A 22 -36.47 7.69 7.10
N MET A 23 -36.52 6.77 6.12
CA MET A 23 -37.46 6.85 5.00
C MET A 23 -38.93 6.78 5.43
N ARG A 24 -39.22 6.16 6.57
CA ARG A 24 -40.54 6.10 7.21
C ARG A 24 -40.84 7.30 8.12
N GLY A 25 -39.90 8.23 8.26
CA GLY A 25 -40.07 9.49 9.00
C GLY A 25 -39.68 9.45 10.48
N ALA A 26 -38.95 8.43 10.94
CA ALA A 26 -38.36 8.42 12.27
C ALA A 26 -37.18 9.40 12.38
N ASP A 27 -36.98 9.98 13.57
CA ASP A 27 -35.78 10.76 13.91
C ASP A 27 -34.68 9.79 14.37
N VAL A 28 -33.85 9.35 13.42
CA VAL A 28 -32.87 8.27 13.62
C VAL A 28 -31.50 8.82 13.97
N THR A 29 -30.85 8.24 14.99
CA THR A 29 -29.43 8.42 15.27
C THR A 29 -28.75 7.05 15.31
N LEU A 30 -27.83 6.80 14.38
CA LEU A 30 -26.98 5.61 14.35
C LEU A 30 -25.66 5.90 15.08
N LEU A 31 -25.25 4.99 15.97
CA LEU A 31 -24.01 5.07 16.73
C LEU A 31 -23.12 3.88 16.39
N GLU A 32 -21.92 4.15 15.86
CA GLU A 32 -20.89 3.15 15.56
C GLU A 32 -19.68 3.43 16.46
N ARG A 33 -19.14 2.37 17.09
CA ARG A 33 -18.06 2.50 18.07
C ARG A 33 -16.72 2.88 17.43
N ASP A 34 -16.50 2.42 16.20
CA ASP A 34 -15.31 2.68 15.40
C ASP A 34 -15.75 3.47 14.15
N ARG A 35 -15.26 3.09 12.98
CA ARG A 35 -15.73 3.53 11.67
C ARG A 35 -16.74 2.55 11.07
N LEU A 36 -17.54 3.03 10.12
CA LEU A 36 -18.42 2.17 9.32
C LEU A 36 -17.64 1.00 8.71
N ALA A 37 -18.25 -0.19 8.74
CA ALA A 37 -17.66 -1.44 8.25
C ALA A 37 -16.42 -1.95 9.01
N ALA A 38 -16.13 -1.49 10.23
CA ALA A 38 -14.99 -2.00 11.01
C ALA A 38 -15.16 -3.47 11.48
N GLY A 39 -16.40 -3.87 11.74
CA GLY A 39 -16.78 -5.22 12.18
C GLY A 39 -16.93 -6.23 11.05
N THR A 40 -17.80 -7.23 11.24
CA THR A 40 -18.00 -8.37 10.32
C THR A 40 -18.26 -7.97 8.88
N SER A 41 -19.08 -6.92 8.65
CA SER A 41 -19.49 -6.54 7.30
C SER A 41 -18.32 -6.08 6.42
N GLY A 42 -17.25 -5.51 6.99
CA GLY A 42 -16.03 -5.18 6.25
C GLY A 42 -14.99 -6.30 6.23
N ARG A 43 -15.32 -7.47 6.79
CA ARG A 43 -14.42 -8.63 6.95
C ARG A 43 -15.08 -9.90 6.42
N MET A 44 -15.50 -9.86 5.17
CA MET A 44 -16.05 -10.98 4.40
C MET A 44 -15.37 -11.09 3.02
N HIS A 45 -15.70 -12.12 2.24
CA HIS A 45 -15.05 -12.41 0.96
C HIS A 45 -15.59 -11.65 -0.26
N GLY A 46 -16.66 -10.86 -0.13
CA GLY A 46 -17.22 -10.07 -1.26
C GLY A 46 -18.29 -10.76 -2.11
N LEU A 47 -18.95 -11.85 -1.67
CA LEU A 47 -19.86 -12.62 -2.52
C LEU A 47 -21.31 -12.13 -2.43
N LEU A 48 -21.90 -11.82 -3.57
CA LEU A 48 -23.33 -11.69 -3.76
C LEU A 48 -23.91 -13.05 -4.16
N HIS A 49 -24.48 -13.78 -3.20
CA HIS A 49 -25.01 -15.12 -3.44
C HIS A 49 -26.30 -15.09 -4.27
N SER A 50 -26.44 -16.03 -5.19
CA SER A 50 -27.68 -16.35 -5.91
C SER A 50 -28.65 -17.24 -5.13
N GLY A 51 -28.22 -17.74 -3.96
CA GLY A 51 -28.93 -18.76 -3.17
C GLY A 51 -28.43 -20.19 -3.41
N ALA A 52 -27.65 -20.44 -4.48
CA ALA A 52 -27.20 -21.79 -4.85
C ALA A 52 -26.42 -22.49 -3.73
N ARG A 53 -25.66 -21.74 -2.93
CA ARG A 53 -24.95 -22.26 -1.75
C ARG A 53 -25.89 -22.95 -0.75
N TYR A 54 -27.11 -22.44 -0.59
CA TYR A 54 -28.08 -22.91 0.41
C TYR A 54 -29.14 -23.86 -0.15
N ALA A 55 -29.26 -23.98 -1.48
CA ALA A 55 -30.35 -24.71 -2.14
C ALA A 55 -30.68 -26.11 -1.57
N LEU A 56 -29.67 -26.87 -1.10
CA LEU A 56 -29.87 -28.19 -0.48
C LEU A 56 -30.13 -28.14 1.03
N SER A 57 -29.43 -27.26 1.75
CA SER A 57 -29.46 -27.23 3.21
C SER A 57 -30.61 -26.40 3.76
N ASP A 58 -30.99 -25.36 3.02
CA ASP A 58 -31.94 -24.33 3.44
C ASP A 58 -32.56 -23.65 2.19
N PRO A 59 -33.61 -24.25 1.61
CA PRO A 59 -34.29 -23.72 0.43
C PRO A 59 -34.93 -22.34 0.65
N ALA A 60 -35.42 -22.06 1.86
CA ALA A 60 -36.03 -20.77 2.17
C ALA A 60 -34.99 -19.64 2.10
N ALA A 61 -33.83 -19.82 2.73
CA ALA A 61 -32.75 -18.84 2.61
C ALA A 61 -32.22 -18.71 1.18
N ALA A 62 -32.28 -19.77 0.38
CA ALA A 62 -31.92 -19.71 -1.04
C ALA A 62 -32.91 -18.86 -1.86
N GLU A 63 -34.21 -19.01 -1.64
CA GLU A 63 -35.26 -18.16 -2.26
C GLU A 63 -35.08 -16.68 -1.88
N GLU A 64 -34.84 -16.39 -0.60
CA GLU A 64 -34.57 -15.04 -0.11
C GLU A 64 -33.32 -14.44 -0.77
N CYS A 65 -32.23 -15.22 -0.86
CA CYS A 65 -31.01 -14.77 -1.52
C CYS A 65 -31.23 -14.50 -3.00
N LEU A 66 -31.98 -15.34 -3.72
CA LEU A 66 -32.28 -15.15 -5.13
C LEU A 66 -33.04 -13.84 -5.36
N HIS A 67 -34.06 -13.58 -4.52
CA HIS A 67 -34.86 -12.37 -4.61
C HIS A 67 -34.06 -11.10 -4.27
N GLU A 68 -33.35 -11.11 -3.14
CA GLU A 68 -32.55 -9.96 -2.71
C GLU A 68 -31.35 -9.71 -3.64
N ASN A 69 -30.75 -10.73 -4.24
CA ASN A 69 -29.71 -10.58 -5.26
C ASN A 69 -30.21 -9.71 -6.43
N ALA A 70 -31.40 -10.00 -6.95
CA ALA A 70 -32.00 -9.22 -8.02
C ALA A 70 -32.27 -7.77 -7.58
N ILE A 71 -32.82 -7.55 -6.37
CA ILE A 71 -33.05 -6.21 -5.82
C ILE A 71 -31.74 -5.43 -5.68
N LEU A 72 -30.70 -6.04 -5.13
CA LEU A 72 -29.41 -5.37 -4.90
C LEU A 72 -28.74 -4.95 -6.21
N ARG A 73 -28.87 -5.73 -7.29
CA ARG A 73 -28.36 -5.34 -8.61
C ARG A 73 -29.01 -4.06 -9.14
N GLU A 74 -30.27 -3.83 -8.80
CA GLU A 74 -30.99 -2.61 -9.17
C GLU A 74 -30.65 -1.44 -8.23
N ILE A 75 -30.76 -1.63 -6.91
CA ILE A 75 -30.62 -0.50 -5.97
C ILE A 75 -29.16 -0.16 -5.65
N ALA A 76 -28.23 -1.10 -5.83
CA ALA A 76 -26.82 -0.99 -5.44
C ALA A 76 -25.86 -1.28 -6.60
N SER A 77 -26.26 -0.99 -7.84
CA SER A 77 -25.54 -1.35 -9.07
C SER A 77 -24.04 -0.98 -9.06
N HIS A 78 -23.65 0.18 -8.55
CA HIS A 78 -22.24 0.61 -8.47
C HIS A 78 -21.40 -0.13 -7.40
N CYS A 79 -22.06 -0.85 -6.49
CA CYS A 79 -21.42 -1.70 -5.48
C CYS A 79 -21.17 -3.12 -5.99
N ILE A 80 -21.79 -3.50 -7.11
CA ILE A 80 -21.80 -4.88 -7.61
C ILE A 80 -21.03 -4.95 -8.92
N GLU A 81 -20.18 -5.96 -9.01
CA GLU A 81 -19.59 -6.40 -10.27
C GLU A 81 -20.31 -7.69 -10.70
N ASP A 82 -20.93 -7.66 -11.88
CA ASP A 82 -21.69 -8.80 -12.39
C ASP A 82 -20.78 -9.87 -12.99
N THR A 83 -20.13 -10.61 -12.11
CA THR A 83 -19.14 -11.64 -12.45
C THR A 83 -19.78 -12.99 -12.79
N GLY A 84 -21.01 -13.25 -12.33
CA GLY A 84 -21.56 -14.61 -12.30
C GLY A 84 -20.81 -15.51 -11.30
N GLY A 85 -21.26 -16.75 -11.17
CA GLY A 85 -20.52 -17.76 -10.43
C GLY A 85 -20.56 -19.12 -11.09
N LEU A 86 -19.52 -19.91 -10.82
CA LEU A 86 -19.38 -21.30 -11.21
C LEU A 86 -19.35 -22.18 -9.97
N PHE A 87 -20.20 -23.20 -9.95
CA PHE A 87 -20.05 -24.33 -9.04
C PHE A 87 -19.28 -25.42 -9.78
N VAL A 88 -18.08 -25.74 -9.30
CA VAL A 88 -17.14 -26.66 -9.94
C VAL A 88 -16.92 -27.90 -9.08
N SER A 89 -16.88 -29.08 -9.71
CA SER A 89 -16.59 -30.35 -9.02
C SER A 89 -15.28 -30.96 -9.53
N LEU A 90 -14.52 -31.54 -8.62
CA LEU A 90 -13.30 -32.30 -8.92
C LEU A 90 -13.59 -33.81 -8.83
N PRO A 91 -12.74 -34.68 -9.42
CA PRO A 91 -12.93 -36.13 -9.40
C PRO A 91 -12.94 -36.75 -8.00
N ALA A 92 -12.43 -36.04 -7.00
CA ALA A 92 -12.43 -36.46 -5.60
C ALA A 92 -13.70 -36.07 -4.84
N ASP A 93 -14.56 -35.23 -5.42
CA ASP A 93 -15.84 -34.82 -4.84
C ASP A 93 -16.91 -35.90 -5.08
N ASP A 94 -17.96 -35.88 -4.26
CA ASP A 94 -19.09 -36.81 -4.41
C ASP A 94 -19.92 -36.46 -5.67
N PRO A 95 -19.99 -37.34 -6.68
CA PRO A 95 -20.74 -37.06 -7.90
C PRO A 95 -22.24 -36.89 -7.65
N ASP A 96 -22.81 -37.59 -6.66
CA ASP A 96 -24.25 -37.51 -6.36
C ASP A 96 -24.62 -36.15 -5.74
N TYR A 97 -23.66 -35.50 -5.07
CA TYR A 97 -23.86 -34.16 -4.51
C TYR A 97 -24.04 -33.11 -5.60
N TYR A 98 -23.29 -33.21 -6.71
CA TYR A 98 -23.41 -32.28 -7.83
C TYR A 98 -24.83 -32.31 -8.43
N ASP A 99 -25.33 -33.50 -8.75
CA ASP A 99 -26.65 -33.67 -9.35
C ASP A 99 -27.76 -33.21 -8.41
N SER A 100 -27.64 -33.53 -7.11
CA SER A 100 -28.57 -33.07 -6.08
C SER A 100 -28.57 -31.54 -5.98
N LYS A 101 -27.38 -30.92 -6.00
CA LYS A 101 -27.22 -29.47 -5.91
C LYS A 101 -27.82 -28.74 -7.10
N LEU A 102 -27.56 -29.24 -8.30
CA LEU A 102 -28.11 -28.69 -9.54
C LEU A 102 -29.65 -28.78 -9.54
N ALA A 103 -30.20 -29.95 -9.22
CA ALA A 103 -31.64 -30.15 -9.15
C ALA A 103 -32.31 -29.24 -8.11
N ALA A 104 -31.71 -29.06 -6.93
CA ALA A 104 -32.23 -28.16 -5.91
C ALA A 104 -32.21 -26.69 -6.35
N CYS A 105 -31.17 -26.26 -7.08
CA CYS A 105 -31.12 -24.91 -7.66
C CYS A 105 -32.26 -24.70 -8.67
N GLU A 106 -32.49 -25.67 -9.54
CA GLU A 106 -33.57 -25.63 -10.54
C GLU A 106 -34.97 -25.64 -9.90
N GLU A 107 -35.16 -26.40 -8.82
CA GLU A 107 -36.43 -26.46 -8.07
C GLU A 107 -36.79 -25.11 -7.44
N ILE A 108 -35.79 -24.40 -6.89
CA ILE A 108 -35.92 -23.05 -6.33
C ILE A 108 -36.12 -22.00 -7.43
N GLY A 109 -35.76 -22.33 -8.68
CA GLY A 109 -35.83 -21.40 -9.82
C GLY A 109 -34.59 -20.53 -9.98
N ILE A 110 -33.46 -20.92 -9.38
CA ILE A 110 -32.16 -20.27 -9.63
C ILE A 110 -31.75 -20.58 -11.07
N PRO A 111 -31.44 -19.58 -11.91
CA PRO A 111 -30.93 -19.81 -13.25
C PRO A 111 -29.64 -20.63 -13.23
N THR A 112 -29.66 -21.80 -13.85
CA THR A 112 -28.50 -22.69 -13.98
C THR A 112 -28.16 -22.92 -15.46
N GLU A 113 -26.86 -23.00 -15.75
CA GLU A 113 -26.35 -23.44 -17.05
C GLU A 113 -25.25 -24.48 -16.82
N GLU A 114 -25.52 -25.75 -17.12
CA GLU A 114 -24.51 -26.79 -17.02
C GLU A 114 -23.47 -26.64 -18.15
N LEU A 115 -22.19 -26.73 -17.77
CA LEU A 115 -21.05 -26.52 -18.64
C LEU A 115 -20.19 -27.78 -18.68
N THR A 116 -19.74 -28.15 -19.88
CA THR A 116 -18.63 -29.10 -20.01
C THR A 116 -17.35 -28.50 -19.39
N PRO A 117 -16.41 -29.31 -18.87
CA PRO A 117 -15.14 -28.80 -18.35
C PRO A 117 -14.42 -27.84 -19.30
N THR A 118 -14.37 -28.19 -20.58
CA THR A 118 -13.76 -27.33 -21.62
C THR A 118 -14.48 -26.00 -21.81
N ALA A 119 -15.81 -25.94 -21.61
CA ALA A 119 -16.56 -24.70 -21.67
C ALA A 119 -16.29 -23.82 -20.44
N ALA A 120 -16.26 -24.42 -19.24
CA ALA A 120 -15.90 -23.71 -18.02
C ALA A 120 -14.47 -23.16 -18.09
N GLN A 121 -13.50 -23.95 -18.56
CA GLN A 121 -12.10 -23.52 -18.75
C GLN A 121 -11.93 -22.46 -19.86
N LYS A 122 -12.86 -22.35 -20.81
CA LYS A 122 -12.86 -21.24 -21.78
C LYS A 122 -13.33 -19.93 -21.15
N LEU A 123 -14.24 -20.00 -20.19
CA LEU A 123 -14.66 -18.85 -19.39
C LEU A 123 -13.56 -18.47 -18.41
N GLU A 124 -12.98 -19.47 -17.75
CA GLU A 124 -11.96 -19.31 -16.70
C GLU A 124 -10.74 -20.19 -17.00
N PRO A 125 -9.77 -19.68 -17.78
CA PRO A 125 -8.57 -20.44 -18.16
C PRO A 125 -7.70 -20.88 -16.99
N ALA A 126 -7.83 -20.23 -15.83
CA ALA A 126 -7.10 -20.56 -14.61
C ALA A 126 -7.68 -21.76 -13.85
N LEU A 127 -8.86 -22.27 -14.22
CA LEU A 127 -9.45 -23.46 -13.62
C LEU A 127 -8.58 -24.71 -13.86
N SER A 128 -8.64 -25.64 -12.91
CA SER A 128 -7.95 -26.91 -12.98
C SER A 128 -8.29 -27.70 -14.25
N ASN A 129 -7.28 -28.37 -14.81
CA ASN A 129 -7.45 -29.29 -15.93
C ASN A 129 -8.17 -30.59 -15.54
N ASP A 130 -8.22 -30.89 -14.24
CA ASP A 130 -8.87 -32.09 -13.70
C ASP A 130 -10.36 -31.86 -13.42
N LEU A 131 -10.92 -30.71 -13.78
CA LEU A 131 -12.34 -30.38 -13.59
C LEU A 131 -13.27 -31.47 -14.17
N ASP A 132 -14.18 -31.99 -13.34
CA ASP A 132 -15.13 -33.04 -13.75
C ASP A 132 -16.40 -32.44 -14.35
N ARG A 133 -17.09 -31.57 -13.59
CA ARG A 133 -18.32 -30.89 -14.02
C ARG A 133 -18.41 -29.48 -13.45
N ALA A 134 -19.13 -28.59 -14.14
CA ALA A 134 -19.40 -27.25 -13.66
C ALA A 134 -20.79 -26.77 -14.09
N PHE A 135 -21.44 -25.96 -13.28
CA PHE A 135 -22.63 -25.20 -13.69
C PHE A 135 -22.53 -23.75 -13.25
N ARG A 136 -23.10 -22.85 -14.07
CA ARG A 136 -23.13 -21.41 -13.83
C ARG A 136 -24.39 -21.00 -13.09
N VAL A 137 -24.26 -20.00 -12.21
CA VAL A 137 -25.35 -19.37 -11.45
C VAL A 137 -25.19 -17.84 -11.43
N PRO A 138 -26.24 -17.04 -11.13
CA PRO A 138 -26.16 -15.58 -11.09
C PRO A 138 -25.57 -15.03 -9.78
N ASP A 139 -24.50 -15.65 -9.28
CA ASP A 139 -23.67 -15.04 -8.24
C ASP A 139 -23.02 -13.74 -8.77
N GLY A 140 -22.43 -12.95 -7.88
CA GLY A 140 -21.65 -11.77 -8.26
C GLY A 140 -20.64 -11.39 -7.20
N ALA A 141 -19.80 -10.41 -7.51
CA ALA A 141 -18.95 -9.78 -6.51
C ALA A 141 -19.61 -8.48 -6.02
N ILE A 142 -19.54 -8.23 -4.72
CA ILE A 142 -20.07 -7.03 -4.09
C ILE A 142 -19.01 -6.39 -3.20
N ASP A 143 -18.82 -5.08 -3.37
CA ASP A 143 -17.96 -4.28 -2.50
C ASP A 143 -18.75 -3.89 -1.24
N PRO A 144 -18.48 -4.52 -0.08
CA PRO A 144 -19.26 -4.26 1.13
C PRO A 144 -19.02 -2.85 1.67
N PHE A 145 -17.85 -2.26 1.42
CA PHE A 145 -17.54 -0.92 1.91
C PHE A 145 -18.40 0.12 1.20
N ARG A 146 -18.50 0.02 -0.14
CA ARG A 146 -19.40 0.89 -0.92
C ARG A 146 -20.84 0.72 -0.51
N LEU A 147 -21.31 -0.52 -0.35
CA LEU A 147 -22.68 -0.81 0.03
C LEU A 147 -23.05 -0.15 1.38
N ILE A 148 -22.20 -0.31 2.39
CA ILE A 148 -22.44 0.22 3.73
C ILE A 148 -22.43 1.76 3.70
N VAL A 149 -21.45 2.36 3.03
CA VAL A 149 -21.35 3.82 2.92
C VAL A 149 -22.54 4.40 2.15
N ALA A 150 -22.98 3.75 1.07
CA ALA A 150 -24.11 4.21 0.27
C ALA A 150 -25.44 4.12 1.06
N ASN A 151 -25.63 3.08 1.87
CA ASN A 151 -26.76 3.01 2.80
C ASN A 151 -26.70 4.10 3.87
N ALA A 152 -25.54 4.33 4.50
CA ALA A 152 -25.37 5.40 5.49
C ALA A 152 -25.64 6.79 4.88
N LYS A 153 -25.15 7.04 3.65
CA LYS A 153 -25.41 8.28 2.90
C LYS A 153 -26.89 8.42 2.55
N SER A 154 -27.55 7.33 2.15
CA SER A 154 -28.99 7.33 1.91
C SER A 154 -29.79 7.63 3.18
N ALA A 155 -29.42 7.05 4.33
CA ALA A 155 -30.04 7.35 5.61
C ALA A 155 -29.88 8.83 5.99
N ALA A 156 -28.67 9.38 5.82
CA ALA A 156 -28.38 10.79 6.08
C ALA A 156 -29.17 11.73 5.15
N ASN A 157 -29.32 11.37 3.87
CA ASN A 157 -30.18 12.10 2.92
C ASN A 157 -31.66 12.14 3.35
N HIS A 158 -32.10 11.16 4.14
CA HIS A 158 -33.43 11.10 4.75
C HIS A 158 -33.48 11.69 6.17
N GLY A 159 -32.42 12.36 6.62
CA GLY A 159 -32.37 13.07 7.90
C GLY A 159 -31.82 12.26 9.09
N ALA A 160 -31.37 11.02 8.89
CA ALA A 160 -30.68 10.28 9.93
C ALA A 160 -29.34 10.93 10.30
N LYS A 161 -28.96 10.85 11.57
CA LYS A 161 -27.62 11.21 12.05
C LYS A 161 -26.77 9.96 12.17
N ILE A 162 -25.56 9.99 11.63
CA ILE A 162 -24.60 8.89 11.69
C ILE A 162 -23.39 9.37 12.50
N GLU A 163 -23.18 8.83 13.71
CA GLU A 163 -22.04 9.15 14.57
C GLU A 163 -21.11 7.92 14.66
N THR A 164 -19.92 8.03 14.05
CA THR A 164 -18.81 7.08 14.24
C THR A 164 -17.99 7.45 15.49
N ASP A 165 -17.04 6.61 15.89
CA ASP A 165 -16.19 6.78 17.07
C ASP A 165 -17.00 7.04 18.35
N THR A 166 -18.22 6.49 18.42
CA THR A 166 -19.19 6.72 19.49
C THR A 166 -19.63 5.37 20.08
N PRO A 167 -18.78 4.74 20.91
CA PRO A 167 -19.12 3.46 21.53
C PRO A 167 -20.31 3.61 22.46
N VAL A 168 -21.30 2.71 22.34
CA VAL A 168 -22.39 2.59 23.30
C VAL A 168 -21.96 1.67 24.43
N THR A 169 -22.00 2.16 25.66
CA THR A 169 -21.52 1.45 26.86
C THR A 169 -22.64 0.83 27.68
N GLY A 170 -23.90 1.17 27.40
CA GLY A 170 -25.04 0.53 28.05
C GLY A 170 -26.39 1.13 27.67
N LEU A 171 -27.46 0.42 28.02
CA LEU A 171 -28.83 0.88 27.88
C LEU A 171 -29.23 1.77 29.05
N LEU A 172 -30.06 2.79 28.79
CA LEU A 172 -30.71 3.59 29.82
C LEU A 172 -32.09 3.00 30.11
N VAL A 173 -32.28 2.50 31.34
CA VAL A 173 -33.55 1.91 31.78
C VAL A 173 -34.20 2.80 32.84
N GLU A 174 -35.43 3.22 32.60
CA GLU A 174 -36.28 3.99 33.52
C GLU A 174 -37.63 3.26 33.66
N ASP A 175 -38.10 3.02 34.89
CA ASP A 175 -39.37 2.32 35.18
C ASP A 175 -39.53 0.96 34.46
N GLY A 176 -38.42 0.23 34.28
CA GLY A 176 -38.41 -1.09 33.62
C GLY A 176 -38.40 -1.03 32.09
N GLN A 177 -38.34 0.16 31.48
CA GLN A 177 -38.31 0.35 30.03
C GLN A 177 -36.98 0.96 29.57
N VAL A 178 -36.48 0.51 28.42
CA VAL A 178 -35.35 1.16 27.75
C VAL A 178 -35.82 2.47 27.12
N VAL A 179 -35.18 3.57 27.51
CA VAL A 179 -35.53 4.95 27.09
C VAL A 179 -34.36 5.66 26.41
N GLY A 180 -33.29 4.94 26.09
CA GLY A 180 -32.10 5.48 25.44
C GLY A 180 -30.84 4.66 25.69
N VAL A 181 -29.70 5.28 25.42
CA VAL A 181 -28.37 4.68 25.58
C VAL A 181 -27.40 5.63 26.28
N ARG A 182 -26.35 5.05 26.87
CA ARG A 182 -25.16 5.75 27.35
C ARG A 182 -23.99 5.47 26.40
N THR A 183 -23.21 6.49 26.11
CA THR A 183 -22.05 6.42 25.23
C THR A 183 -20.75 6.48 26.03
N GLY A 184 -19.62 6.15 25.40
CA GLY A 184 -18.31 6.09 26.06
C GLY A 184 -17.73 7.45 26.48
N ASP A 185 -18.27 8.55 25.94
CA ASP A 185 -18.00 9.92 26.43
C ASP A 185 -19.04 10.38 27.45
N GLU A 186 -19.76 9.43 28.06
CA GLU A 186 -20.77 9.62 29.10
C GLU A 186 -22.00 10.45 28.65
N ARG A 187 -22.19 10.70 27.34
CA ARG A 187 -23.44 11.29 26.85
C ARG A 187 -24.57 10.30 26.99
N THR A 188 -25.73 10.80 27.42
CA THR A 188 -26.99 10.08 27.43
C THR A 188 -27.85 10.51 26.26
N ILE A 189 -28.21 9.58 25.38
CA ILE A 189 -29.05 9.83 24.20
C ILE A 189 -30.40 9.16 24.44
N ARG A 190 -31.45 9.98 24.62
CA ARG A 190 -32.82 9.48 24.83
C ARG A 190 -33.50 9.14 23.51
N ALA A 191 -34.21 8.01 23.50
CA ALA A 191 -34.94 7.49 22.36
C ALA A 191 -36.30 6.93 22.79
N ASN A 192 -37.24 6.86 21.85
CA ASN A 192 -38.49 6.13 22.02
C ASN A 192 -38.28 4.62 21.86
N HIS A 193 -37.29 4.22 21.06
CA HIS A 193 -36.88 2.83 20.87
C HIS A 193 -35.39 2.73 20.56
N VAL A 194 -34.76 1.63 20.97
CA VAL A 194 -33.36 1.29 20.65
C VAL A 194 -33.34 0.04 19.78
N VAL A 195 -32.63 0.08 18.67
CA VAL A 195 -32.32 -1.09 17.85
C VAL A 195 -30.87 -1.49 18.09
N ASN A 196 -30.66 -2.70 18.60
CA ASN A 196 -29.34 -3.30 18.75
C ASN A 196 -28.98 -4.10 17.50
N ALA A 197 -28.13 -3.53 16.66
CA ALA A 197 -27.60 -4.14 15.43
C ALA A 197 -26.07 -4.31 15.52
N ALA A 198 -25.54 -4.59 16.72
CA ALA A 198 -24.10 -4.68 16.99
C ALA A 198 -23.46 -6.01 16.53
N GLY A 199 -24.18 -6.83 15.75
CA GLY A 199 -23.67 -8.08 15.18
C GLY A 199 -23.15 -9.04 16.26
N PRO A 200 -21.91 -9.57 16.15
CA PRO A 200 -21.36 -10.49 17.15
C PRO A 200 -21.24 -9.90 18.57
N TRP A 201 -21.31 -8.57 18.72
CA TRP A 201 -21.25 -7.87 20.00
C TRP A 201 -22.62 -7.58 20.60
N ALA A 202 -23.73 -8.01 19.98
CA ALA A 202 -25.09 -7.66 20.42
C ALA A 202 -25.36 -7.99 21.89
N GLY A 203 -24.85 -9.11 22.39
CA GLY A 203 -25.01 -9.50 23.80
C GLY A 203 -24.31 -8.58 24.80
N GLN A 204 -23.21 -7.90 24.41
CA GLN A 204 -22.44 -7.05 25.32
C GLN A 204 -23.23 -5.83 25.81
N LEU A 205 -24.25 -5.38 25.05
CA LEU A 205 -25.09 -4.25 25.41
C LEU A 205 -26.01 -4.53 26.62
N PHE A 206 -26.23 -5.81 26.94
CA PHE A 206 -27.09 -6.28 28.03
C PHE A 206 -26.34 -6.78 29.26
N ALA A 207 -25.02 -6.60 29.32
CA ALA A 207 -24.17 -7.16 30.38
C ALA A 207 -24.65 -6.81 31.81
N ASP A 208 -25.23 -5.62 31.99
CA ASP A 208 -25.75 -5.14 33.28
C ASP A 208 -27.23 -5.52 33.55
N LEU A 209 -27.91 -6.19 32.60
CA LEU A 209 -29.37 -6.38 32.62
C LEU A 209 -29.85 -7.82 32.77
N ALA A 210 -28.95 -8.78 33.00
CA ALA A 210 -29.30 -10.22 33.12
C ALA A 210 -30.16 -10.76 31.96
N VAL A 211 -30.07 -10.11 30.78
CA VAL A 211 -30.68 -10.55 29.53
C VAL A 211 -29.61 -11.21 28.70
N ASP A 212 -29.86 -12.46 28.29
CA ASP A 212 -28.96 -13.21 27.43
C ASP A 212 -29.39 -13.11 25.95
N VAL A 213 -28.42 -12.88 25.07
CA VAL A 213 -28.59 -12.85 23.62
C VAL A 213 -27.83 -14.06 23.06
N PRO A 214 -28.53 -15.10 22.60
CA PRO A 214 -27.90 -16.38 22.32
C PRO A 214 -27.12 -16.35 20.99
N LEU A 215 -25.81 -16.13 21.10
CA LEU A 215 -24.87 -16.02 19.99
C LEU A 215 -23.78 -17.08 20.10
N ALA A 216 -23.47 -17.73 18.98
CA ALA A 216 -22.36 -18.65 18.82
C ALA A 216 -21.32 -18.07 17.83
N PRO A 217 -20.43 -17.17 18.27
CA PRO A 217 -19.50 -16.51 17.35
C PRO A 217 -18.50 -17.51 16.75
N ALA A 218 -18.30 -17.41 15.43
CA ALA A 218 -17.30 -18.19 14.72
C ALA A 218 -16.39 -17.27 13.89
N GLN A 219 -15.08 -17.43 14.02
CA GLN A 219 -14.12 -16.71 13.20
C GLN A 219 -13.94 -17.37 11.82
N GLY A 220 -13.64 -16.56 10.81
CA GLY A 220 -13.21 -17.01 9.50
C GLY A 220 -12.11 -16.13 8.92
N ALA A 221 -11.09 -16.78 8.38
CA ALA A 221 -9.96 -16.17 7.71
C ALA A 221 -10.27 -15.88 6.23
N MET A 222 -9.64 -14.82 5.72
CA MET A 222 -9.63 -14.42 4.33
C MET A 222 -8.23 -14.02 3.90
N ALA A 223 -7.91 -14.26 2.63
CA ALA A 223 -6.65 -13.87 1.99
C ALA A 223 -6.92 -13.14 0.67
N VAL A 224 -6.14 -12.12 0.36
CA VAL A 224 -6.31 -11.29 -0.85
C VAL A 224 -5.10 -11.44 -1.76
N THR A 225 -5.32 -11.71 -3.04
CA THR A 225 -4.27 -11.83 -4.06
C THR A 225 -3.81 -10.47 -4.59
N ASN A 226 -2.62 -10.41 -5.19
CA ASN A 226 -2.09 -9.20 -5.83
C ASN A 226 -2.69 -8.90 -7.22
N ALA A 227 -3.38 -9.87 -7.79
CA ALA A 227 -3.97 -9.84 -9.12
C ALA A 227 -5.22 -10.71 -9.11
N ARG A 228 -6.07 -10.55 -10.12
CA ARG A 228 -7.29 -11.32 -10.28
C ARG A 228 -7.02 -12.56 -11.15
N PRO A 229 -7.01 -13.78 -10.58
CA PRO A 229 -6.79 -15.02 -11.33
C PRO A 229 -8.02 -15.49 -12.14
N VAL A 230 -9.22 -15.09 -11.70
CA VAL A 230 -10.50 -15.51 -12.27
C VAL A 230 -11.42 -14.30 -12.47
N GLU A 231 -12.30 -14.34 -13.46
CA GLU A 231 -13.26 -13.27 -13.72
C GLU A 231 -14.64 -13.52 -13.10
N THR A 232 -14.96 -14.78 -12.79
CA THR A 232 -16.20 -15.27 -12.17
C THR A 232 -15.96 -15.75 -10.73
N VAL A 233 -17.01 -15.75 -9.90
CA VAL A 233 -16.94 -16.37 -8.58
C VAL A 233 -16.77 -17.88 -8.76
N ILE A 234 -15.79 -18.50 -8.09
CA ILE A 234 -15.62 -19.95 -8.11
C ILE A 234 -16.04 -20.52 -6.76
N ASN A 235 -17.01 -21.43 -6.78
CA ASN A 235 -17.46 -22.21 -5.64
C ASN A 235 -17.15 -23.69 -5.88
N ARG A 236 -16.58 -24.39 -4.90
CA ARG A 236 -16.49 -25.86 -4.97
C ARG A 236 -17.85 -26.49 -4.72
N CYS A 237 -18.29 -27.35 -5.62
CA CYS A 237 -19.57 -28.05 -5.55
C CYS A 237 -19.48 -29.30 -4.65
N ARG A 238 -19.38 -29.06 -3.34
CA ARG A 238 -19.35 -30.10 -2.29
C ARG A 238 -20.17 -29.65 -1.07
N PRO A 239 -20.43 -30.52 -0.07
CA PRO A 239 -20.93 -30.07 1.23
C PRO A 239 -20.07 -28.92 1.78
N THR A 240 -20.70 -27.95 2.45
CA THR A 240 -19.99 -26.76 2.94
C THR A 240 -18.80 -27.16 3.81
N ASP A 241 -17.64 -26.60 3.50
CA ASP A 241 -16.38 -26.89 4.16
C ASP A 241 -15.42 -25.69 3.95
N GLU A 242 -14.25 -25.71 4.59
CA GLU A 242 -13.28 -24.61 4.52
C GLU A 242 -12.62 -24.49 3.14
N GLY A 243 -12.21 -23.27 2.76
CA GLY A 243 -11.43 -23.03 1.55
C GLY A 243 -12.13 -23.38 0.24
N ASP A 244 -13.42 -23.06 0.12
CA ASP A 244 -14.29 -23.48 -0.98
C ASP A 244 -14.78 -22.34 -1.89
N ILE A 245 -14.42 -21.08 -1.61
CA ILE A 245 -14.84 -19.90 -2.40
C ILE A 245 -13.65 -19.03 -2.81
N LEU A 246 -13.61 -18.69 -4.09
CA LEU A 246 -12.74 -17.63 -4.64
C LEU A 246 -13.61 -16.55 -5.26
N VAL A 247 -13.53 -15.34 -4.72
CA VAL A 247 -14.32 -14.20 -5.20
C VAL A 247 -13.42 -13.22 -5.93
N PRO A 248 -13.59 -13.00 -7.24
CA PRO A 248 -12.97 -11.87 -7.90
C PRO A 248 -13.49 -10.56 -7.29
N HIS A 249 -12.60 -9.63 -7.02
CA HIS A 249 -12.99 -8.33 -6.47
C HIS A 249 -12.10 -7.25 -7.07
N GLU A 250 -12.64 -6.50 -8.04
CA GLU A 250 -11.95 -5.42 -8.75
C GLU A 250 -10.62 -5.93 -9.37
N THR A 251 -9.47 -5.51 -8.84
CA THR A 251 -8.13 -5.86 -9.31
C THR A 251 -7.53 -7.11 -8.67
N THR A 252 -8.26 -7.70 -7.72
CA THR A 252 -7.79 -8.75 -6.82
C THR A 252 -8.78 -9.90 -6.83
N ALA A 253 -8.48 -10.97 -6.11
CA ALA A 253 -9.45 -11.94 -5.66
C ALA A 253 -9.28 -12.21 -4.17
N ILE A 254 -10.37 -12.62 -3.54
CA ILE A 254 -10.43 -12.94 -2.12
C ILE A 254 -10.68 -14.44 -1.98
N LEU A 255 -9.74 -15.10 -1.31
CA LEU A 255 -9.81 -16.50 -0.92
C LEU A 255 -10.60 -16.57 0.39
N GLY A 256 -11.62 -17.42 0.43
CA GLY A 256 -12.42 -17.62 1.63
C GLY A 256 -13.03 -19.02 1.70
N THR A 257 -13.42 -19.50 2.87
CA THR A 257 -13.07 -18.99 4.22
C THR A 257 -12.90 -20.17 5.16
N THR A 258 -12.33 -19.95 6.34
CA THR A 258 -12.25 -20.94 7.42
C THR A 258 -13.44 -20.79 8.38
N ASP A 259 -13.64 -21.78 9.25
CA ASP A 259 -14.71 -21.78 10.24
C ASP A 259 -14.25 -22.35 11.59
N ARG A 260 -14.05 -21.46 12.56
CA ARG A 260 -13.59 -21.82 13.90
C ARG A 260 -14.43 -21.13 14.97
N ALA A 261 -15.07 -21.93 15.82
CA ALA A 261 -15.77 -21.43 17.00
C ALA A 261 -14.81 -20.68 17.95
N ILE A 262 -15.30 -19.60 18.55
CA ILE A 262 -14.55 -18.77 19.51
C ILE A 262 -15.42 -18.43 20.72
N ASP A 263 -14.78 -18.16 21.87
CA ASP A 263 -15.50 -17.89 23.14
C ASP A 263 -16.21 -16.52 23.15
N GLY A 264 -15.88 -15.63 22.21
CA GLY A 264 -16.46 -14.30 22.12
C GLY A 264 -15.91 -13.51 20.93
N PRO A 265 -16.57 -12.42 20.54
CA PRO A 265 -16.25 -11.70 19.30
C PRO A 265 -14.89 -11.00 19.31
N ASP A 266 -14.29 -10.78 20.49
CA ASP A 266 -12.97 -10.19 20.66
C ASP A 266 -11.85 -11.25 20.82
N ALA A 267 -12.19 -12.55 20.84
CA ALA A 267 -11.27 -13.67 21.06
C ALA A 267 -10.67 -14.24 19.76
N ILE A 268 -10.44 -13.38 18.76
CA ILE A 268 -9.91 -13.78 17.45
C ILE A 268 -8.44 -14.24 17.59
N SER A 269 -8.12 -15.37 16.98
CA SER A 269 -6.75 -15.87 16.84
C SER A 269 -6.31 -15.79 15.38
N GLU A 270 -5.38 -14.88 15.07
CA GLU A 270 -4.82 -14.73 13.73
C GLU A 270 -3.64 -15.71 13.54
N THR A 271 -3.81 -16.73 12.68
CA THR A 271 -2.79 -17.77 12.46
C THR A 271 -2.42 -17.93 10.99
N GLY A 272 -1.15 -18.27 10.72
CA GLY A 272 -0.68 -18.55 9.37
C GLY A 272 -1.16 -19.89 8.78
N GLU A 273 -1.68 -20.79 9.61
CA GLU A 273 -2.18 -22.12 9.22
C GLU A 273 -3.49 -22.01 8.43
N GLU A 274 -4.44 -21.20 8.90
CA GLU A 274 -5.69 -20.94 8.17
C GLU A 274 -5.44 -20.37 6.77
N ILE A 275 -4.44 -19.52 6.62
CA ILE A 275 -4.08 -18.92 5.33
C ILE A 275 -3.49 -19.95 4.37
N GLU A 276 -2.70 -20.89 4.88
CA GLU A 276 -2.14 -21.97 4.06
C GLU A 276 -3.23 -22.95 3.64
N LEU A 277 -4.14 -23.31 4.55
CA LEU A 277 -5.31 -24.13 4.22
C LEU A 277 -6.13 -23.51 3.08
N LEU A 278 -6.43 -22.21 3.15
CA LEU A 278 -7.15 -21.51 2.08
C LEU A 278 -6.42 -21.60 0.74
N ARG A 279 -5.09 -21.44 0.74
CA ARG A 279 -4.28 -21.57 -0.48
C ARG A 279 -4.30 -23.00 -1.01
N GLU A 280 -4.06 -23.99 -0.17
CA GLU A 280 -3.98 -25.39 -0.54
C GLU A 280 -5.30 -25.91 -1.13
N GLU A 281 -6.44 -25.60 -0.50
CA GLU A 281 -7.75 -26.05 -1.00
C GLU A 281 -8.15 -25.34 -2.30
N LEU A 282 -7.96 -24.02 -2.39
CA LEU A 282 -8.35 -23.26 -3.58
C LEU A 282 -7.39 -23.48 -4.75
N ALA A 283 -6.13 -23.81 -4.51
CA ALA A 283 -5.19 -24.22 -5.56
C ALA A 283 -5.62 -25.53 -6.27
N LYS A 284 -6.45 -26.37 -5.63
CA LYS A 284 -7.03 -27.55 -6.32
C LYS A 284 -8.04 -27.13 -7.40
N LEU A 285 -8.72 -26.00 -7.20
CA LEU A 285 -9.68 -25.43 -8.16
C LEU A 285 -8.99 -24.55 -9.20
N VAL A 286 -8.03 -23.74 -8.76
CA VAL A 286 -7.31 -22.74 -9.55
C VAL A 286 -5.80 -22.90 -9.30
N PRO A 287 -5.10 -23.77 -10.04
CA PRO A 287 -3.71 -24.16 -9.74
C PRO A 287 -2.71 -23.01 -9.59
N GLU A 288 -2.89 -21.90 -10.32
CA GLU A 288 -2.00 -20.74 -10.21
C GLU A 288 -2.04 -20.04 -8.83
N LEU A 289 -3.05 -20.32 -7.99
CA LEU A 289 -3.11 -19.81 -6.62
C LEU A 289 -1.98 -20.33 -5.72
N ALA A 290 -1.37 -21.47 -6.06
CA ALA A 290 -0.23 -22.01 -5.33
C ALA A 290 0.92 -20.97 -5.27
N ASP A 291 1.20 -20.31 -6.39
CA ASP A 291 2.29 -19.34 -6.52
C ASP A 291 1.81 -17.88 -6.48
N THR A 292 0.49 -17.66 -6.47
CA THR A 292 -0.08 -16.30 -6.48
C THR A 292 0.30 -15.56 -5.20
N ARG A 293 0.82 -14.34 -5.38
CA ARG A 293 1.26 -13.48 -4.27
C ARG A 293 0.05 -12.94 -3.52
N LEU A 294 -0.07 -13.29 -2.25
CA LEU A 294 -1.05 -12.69 -1.35
C LEU A 294 -0.53 -11.34 -0.83
N ILE A 295 -1.40 -10.34 -0.78
CA ILE A 295 -1.07 -8.95 -0.38
C ILE A 295 -1.68 -8.55 0.95
N ARG A 296 -2.69 -9.29 1.44
CA ARG A 296 -3.37 -9.03 2.71
C ARG A 296 -4.06 -10.28 3.25
N THR A 297 -4.16 -10.40 4.57
CA THR A 297 -5.01 -11.34 5.30
C THR A 297 -5.87 -10.62 6.32
N TYR A 298 -7.06 -11.14 6.63
CA TYR A 298 -7.93 -10.61 7.69
C TYR A 298 -8.89 -11.70 8.20
N TRP A 299 -9.43 -11.49 9.41
CA TRP A 299 -10.37 -12.39 10.07
C TRP A 299 -11.65 -11.65 10.45
N GLY A 300 -12.79 -12.23 10.10
CA GLY A 300 -14.13 -11.76 10.47
C GLY A 300 -14.79 -12.71 11.46
N VAL A 301 -15.79 -12.21 12.20
CA VAL A 301 -16.57 -13.01 13.16
C VAL A 301 -18.01 -13.08 12.71
N ARG A 302 -18.55 -14.28 12.56
CA ARG A 302 -19.94 -14.55 12.17
C ARG A 302 -20.84 -14.46 13.41
N PRO A 303 -21.94 -13.69 13.38
CA PRO A 303 -22.89 -13.61 14.49
C PRO A 303 -23.92 -14.74 14.41
N LEU A 304 -23.51 -16.00 14.50
CA LEU A 304 -24.44 -17.14 14.38
C LEU A 304 -25.43 -17.13 15.55
N TYR A 305 -26.71 -17.37 15.25
CA TYR A 305 -27.77 -17.44 16.24
C TYR A 305 -27.96 -18.88 16.69
N ASP A 306 -27.96 -19.11 18.00
CA ASP A 306 -28.08 -20.45 18.57
C ASP A 306 -29.06 -20.50 19.75
N PRO A 307 -30.36 -20.69 19.49
CA PRO A 307 -31.39 -20.58 20.53
C PRO A 307 -31.39 -21.70 21.59
N ASP A 308 -30.62 -22.79 21.46
CA ASP A 308 -30.61 -23.96 22.38
C ASP A 308 -29.25 -24.71 22.44
N ASP A 309 -28.84 -25.24 23.61
CA ASP A 309 -27.59 -26.01 23.90
C ASP A 309 -27.43 -27.37 23.15
N GLY A 310 -27.67 -27.45 21.84
CA GLY A 310 -27.45 -28.70 21.07
C GLY A 310 -27.98 -28.80 19.64
N GLY A 311 -28.39 -27.69 19.00
CA GLY A 311 -28.72 -27.67 17.57
C GLY A 311 -27.54 -27.22 16.69
N GLU A 312 -27.54 -27.53 15.39
CA GLU A 312 -26.62 -26.87 14.45
C GLU A 312 -27.01 -25.39 14.34
N SER A 313 -26.10 -24.48 14.70
CA SER A 313 -26.34 -23.04 14.66
C SER A 313 -26.64 -22.59 13.22
N GLY A 314 -27.81 -21.96 13.02
CA GLY A 314 -28.32 -21.58 11.70
C GLY A 314 -27.74 -20.27 11.15
N ARG A 315 -27.87 -20.07 9.83
CA ARG A 315 -27.48 -18.82 9.14
C ARG A 315 -28.65 -17.84 8.92
N ASP A 316 -29.80 -18.13 9.50
CA ASP A 316 -30.95 -17.24 9.47
C ASP A 316 -30.77 -16.09 10.45
N PHE A 317 -31.52 -15.02 10.22
CA PHE A 317 -31.56 -13.91 11.15
C PHE A 317 -32.77 -14.05 12.08
N ALA A 318 -32.64 -13.49 13.28
CA ALA A 318 -33.74 -13.39 14.22
C ALA A 318 -33.91 -11.94 14.68
N VAL A 319 -35.16 -11.51 14.78
CA VAL A 319 -35.56 -10.23 15.38
C VAL A 319 -36.09 -10.53 16.78
N LEU A 320 -35.33 -10.14 17.80
CA LEU A 320 -35.64 -10.38 19.20
C LEU A 320 -36.33 -9.16 19.79
N ASP A 321 -37.62 -9.30 20.09
CA ASP A 321 -38.38 -8.33 20.86
C ASP A 321 -38.21 -8.57 22.36
N HIS A 322 -37.40 -7.75 23.01
CA HIS A 322 -37.13 -7.91 24.45
C HIS A 322 -38.31 -7.51 25.34
N GLY A 323 -39.28 -6.75 24.82
CA GLY A 323 -40.52 -6.48 25.56
C GLY A 323 -41.37 -7.74 25.72
N GLU A 324 -41.42 -8.57 24.69
CA GLU A 324 -42.18 -9.84 24.71
C GLU A 324 -41.37 -10.98 25.34
N ARG A 325 -40.08 -11.07 25.02
CA ARG A 325 -39.19 -12.16 25.46
C ARG A 325 -38.71 -12.00 26.89
N ASP A 326 -38.33 -10.79 27.28
CA ASP A 326 -37.53 -10.52 28.49
C ASP A 326 -38.18 -9.52 29.46
N ASP A 327 -39.43 -9.09 29.21
CA ASP A 327 -40.14 -8.04 29.96
C ASP A 327 -39.36 -6.71 30.02
N LEU A 328 -38.61 -6.42 28.95
CA LEU A 328 -37.78 -5.22 28.79
C LEU A 328 -38.18 -4.43 27.52
N PRO A 329 -39.28 -3.65 27.56
CA PRO A 329 -39.76 -2.90 26.41
C PRO A 329 -38.80 -1.76 26.00
N GLY A 330 -38.94 -1.28 24.77
CA GLY A 330 -38.15 -0.17 24.21
C GLY A 330 -36.84 -0.56 23.55
N VAL A 331 -36.54 -1.87 23.42
CA VAL A 331 -35.38 -2.37 22.70
C VAL A 331 -35.72 -3.59 21.83
N THR A 332 -35.13 -3.64 20.63
CA THR A 332 -35.18 -4.79 19.71
C THR A 332 -33.76 -5.14 19.28
N THR A 333 -33.40 -6.42 19.29
CA THR A 333 -32.09 -6.89 18.83
C THR A 333 -32.22 -7.68 17.54
N VAL A 334 -31.27 -7.51 16.61
CA VAL A 334 -31.13 -8.35 15.43
C VAL A 334 -29.84 -9.14 15.49
N VAL A 335 -29.93 -10.45 15.29
CA VAL A 335 -28.82 -11.41 15.29
C VAL A 335 -28.88 -12.30 14.06
N GLY A 336 -27.78 -12.96 13.71
CA GLY A 336 -27.70 -13.79 12.52
C GLY A 336 -27.67 -12.99 11.21
N GLY A 337 -28.11 -13.66 10.14
CA GLY A 337 -28.25 -13.05 8.82
C GLY A 337 -27.01 -13.04 7.95
N LYS A 338 -27.17 -12.50 6.74
CA LYS A 338 -26.21 -12.55 5.64
C LYS A 338 -26.15 -11.18 4.97
N LEU A 339 -25.04 -10.85 4.31
CA LEU A 339 -24.94 -9.58 3.58
C LEU A 339 -25.98 -9.51 2.45
N THR A 340 -26.18 -10.59 1.69
CA THR A 340 -27.15 -10.61 0.57
C THR A 340 -28.57 -10.26 1.01
N THR A 341 -28.99 -10.67 2.21
CA THR A 341 -30.36 -10.45 2.71
C THR A 341 -30.46 -9.27 3.68
N TYR A 342 -29.45 -8.39 3.74
CA TYR A 342 -29.42 -7.31 4.73
C TYR A 342 -30.62 -6.36 4.64
N ARG A 343 -31.15 -6.12 3.42
CA ARG A 343 -32.25 -5.18 3.19
C ARG A 343 -33.56 -5.79 3.67
N LEU A 344 -33.83 -7.06 3.35
CA LEU A 344 -34.92 -7.84 3.93
C LEU A 344 -34.85 -7.87 5.47
N MET A 345 -33.66 -8.11 6.03
CA MET A 345 -33.46 -8.05 7.49
C MET A 345 -33.79 -6.68 8.07
N ALA A 346 -33.33 -5.62 7.42
CA ALA A 346 -33.58 -4.25 7.84
C ALA A 346 -35.07 -3.88 7.76
N GLU A 347 -35.77 -4.34 6.74
CA GLU A 347 -37.21 -4.17 6.58
C GLU A 347 -37.96 -4.87 7.73
N ALA A 348 -37.65 -6.14 8.02
CA ALA A 348 -38.29 -6.88 9.10
C ALA A 348 -38.09 -6.23 10.49
N VAL A 349 -36.86 -5.78 10.79
CA VAL A 349 -36.59 -5.04 12.03
C VAL A 349 -37.34 -3.72 12.07
N SER A 350 -37.36 -2.99 10.95
CA SER A 350 -38.01 -1.68 10.87
C SER A 350 -39.53 -1.80 10.94
N ASP A 351 -40.12 -2.86 10.40
CA ASP A 351 -41.55 -3.17 10.53
C ASP A 351 -41.94 -3.37 12.00
N ALA A 352 -41.19 -4.21 12.72
CA ALA A 352 -41.43 -4.46 14.15
C ALA A 352 -41.31 -3.17 14.99
N VAL A 353 -40.36 -2.30 14.65
CA VAL A 353 -40.18 -1.01 15.33
C VAL A 353 -41.26 0.00 14.92
N ALA A 354 -41.63 0.04 13.63
CA ALA A 354 -42.64 0.94 13.09
C ALA A 354 -44.02 0.67 13.69
N GLU A 355 -44.41 -0.60 13.84
CA GLU A 355 -45.65 -1.01 14.48
C GLU A 355 -45.75 -0.45 15.92
N LYS A 356 -44.68 -0.59 16.71
CA LYS A 356 -44.62 -0.09 18.10
C LYS A 356 -44.69 1.44 18.19
N LEU A 357 -44.09 2.12 17.23
CA LEU A 357 -44.01 3.58 17.22
C LEU A 357 -45.18 4.26 16.49
N GLY A 358 -46.07 3.48 15.87
CA GLY A 358 -47.18 3.97 15.07
C GLY A 358 -46.71 4.72 13.82
N LEU A 359 -45.70 4.20 13.14
CA LEU A 359 -45.20 4.72 11.86
C LEU A 359 -45.91 4.00 10.71
N ASP A 360 -46.85 4.67 10.05
CA ASP A 360 -47.70 4.07 9.00
C ASP A 360 -47.05 4.01 7.60
N ALA A 361 -45.86 4.61 7.42
CA ALA A 361 -45.21 4.66 6.12
C ALA A 361 -44.65 3.27 5.73
N PRO A 362 -44.92 2.78 4.50
CA PRO A 362 -44.42 1.48 4.06
C PRO A 362 -42.91 1.51 3.76
N CYS A 363 -42.28 0.33 3.77
CA CYS A 363 -40.92 0.18 3.27
C CYS A 363 -40.88 0.51 1.77
N ARG A 364 -39.84 1.23 1.33
CA ARG A 364 -39.56 1.52 -0.09
C ARG A 364 -38.11 1.20 -0.47
N THR A 365 -37.40 0.49 0.40
CA THR A 365 -35.94 0.30 0.27
C THR A 365 -35.54 -0.57 -0.92
N ALA A 366 -36.45 -1.41 -1.43
CA ALA A 366 -36.26 -2.24 -2.62
C ALA A 366 -36.50 -1.48 -3.94
N GLU A 367 -37.12 -0.31 -3.89
CA GLU A 367 -37.49 0.49 -5.07
C GLU A 367 -36.58 1.71 -5.26
N GLU A 368 -35.99 2.21 -4.17
CA GLU A 368 -35.18 3.42 -4.21
C GLU A 368 -33.68 3.11 -4.34
N PRO A 369 -33.01 3.54 -5.42
CA PRO A 369 -31.58 3.32 -5.58
C PRO A 369 -30.74 4.03 -4.51
N LEU A 370 -29.63 3.39 -4.14
CA LEU A 370 -28.62 4.01 -3.29
C LEU A 370 -27.85 5.10 -4.07
N PRO A 371 -27.33 6.13 -3.39
CA PRO A 371 -26.44 7.11 -4.02
C PRO A 371 -25.27 6.41 -4.71
N GLY A 372 -25.02 6.70 -5.99
CA GLY A 372 -24.07 5.97 -6.83
C GLY A 372 -24.76 5.07 -7.87
N SER A 373 -25.98 4.60 -7.61
CA SER A 373 -26.63 3.57 -8.45
C SER A 373 -27.55 4.10 -9.55
N GLY A 374 -27.60 5.42 -9.78
CA GLY A 374 -28.35 6.01 -10.89
C GLY A 374 -27.69 5.84 -12.26
N ASP A 375 -28.05 6.72 -13.21
CA ASP A 375 -27.51 6.70 -14.57
C ASP A 375 -26.00 7.03 -14.58
N ARG A 376 -25.18 6.01 -14.84
CA ARG A 376 -23.72 6.11 -14.89
C ARG A 376 -23.23 6.56 -16.27
N PRO A 377 -22.30 7.53 -16.37
CA PRO A 377 -21.68 7.91 -17.65
C PRO A 377 -20.78 6.79 -18.21
N GLY A 378 -20.68 6.70 -19.53
CA GLY A 378 -19.75 5.80 -20.21
C GLY A 378 -18.29 6.18 -19.92
N TRP A 379 -17.43 5.18 -19.65
CA TRP A 379 -16.06 5.43 -19.22
C TRP A 379 -15.21 6.09 -20.32
N GLU A 380 -15.52 5.90 -21.61
CA GLU A 380 -14.87 6.59 -22.72
C GLU A 380 -15.10 8.10 -22.68
N ALA A 381 -16.33 8.51 -22.31
CA ALA A 381 -16.68 9.91 -22.15
C ALA A 381 -15.94 10.53 -20.96
N VAL A 382 -15.85 9.80 -19.84
CA VAL A 382 -15.07 10.19 -18.65
C VAL A 382 -13.59 10.33 -19.01
N ALA A 383 -13.01 9.35 -19.70
CA ALA A 383 -11.61 9.39 -20.14
C ALA A 383 -11.31 10.63 -20.98
N SER A 384 -12.16 10.91 -21.98
CA SER A 384 -11.97 12.04 -22.88
C SER A 384 -12.20 13.39 -22.20
N ARG A 385 -13.20 13.51 -21.31
CA ARG A 385 -13.56 14.78 -20.67
C ARG A 385 -12.54 15.20 -19.62
N TYR A 386 -11.99 14.25 -18.87
CA TYR A 386 -11.12 14.50 -17.71
C TYR A 386 -9.65 14.13 -17.94
N ASP A 387 -9.26 13.80 -19.18
CA ASP A 387 -7.90 13.37 -19.56
C ASP A 387 -7.37 12.21 -18.68
N LEU A 388 -8.26 11.25 -18.38
CA LEU A 388 -7.94 10.09 -17.55
C LEU A 388 -7.59 8.90 -18.44
N ARG A 389 -6.55 8.15 -18.05
CA ARG A 389 -6.22 6.87 -18.70
C ARG A 389 -7.40 5.91 -18.60
N ASN A 390 -7.68 5.14 -19.67
CA ASN A 390 -8.84 4.25 -19.74
C ASN A 390 -9.08 3.40 -18.48
N PRO A 391 -8.06 2.75 -17.87
CA PRO A 391 -8.28 1.96 -16.65
C PRO A 391 -8.71 2.80 -15.45
N VAL A 392 -8.24 4.04 -15.35
CA VAL A 392 -8.63 4.98 -14.28
C VAL A 392 -10.07 5.44 -14.51
N ALA A 393 -10.39 5.91 -15.72
CA ALA A 393 -11.73 6.34 -16.08
C ALA A 393 -12.78 5.24 -15.87
N HIS A 394 -12.48 4.01 -16.27
CA HIS A 394 -13.36 2.86 -16.06
C HIS A 394 -13.64 2.60 -14.58
N ARG A 395 -12.60 2.60 -13.75
CA ARG A 395 -12.73 2.35 -12.31
C ARG A 395 -13.42 3.49 -11.59
N THR A 396 -13.06 4.73 -11.87
CA THR A 396 -13.73 5.90 -11.31
C THR A 396 -15.21 5.91 -11.67
N ALA A 397 -15.56 5.66 -12.95
CA ALA A 397 -16.95 5.57 -13.39
C ALA A 397 -17.72 4.47 -12.65
N THR A 398 -17.12 3.28 -12.50
CA THR A 398 -17.74 2.14 -11.80
C THR A 398 -17.90 2.41 -10.31
N ARG A 399 -16.88 2.96 -9.66
CA ARG A 399 -16.83 3.23 -8.22
C ARG A 399 -17.79 4.31 -7.78
N LEU A 400 -17.89 5.40 -8.53
CA LEU A 400 -18.74 6.54 -8.20
C LEU A 400 -20.14 6.43 -8.82
N GLY A 401 -20.28 5.67 -9.91
CA GLY A 401 -21.53 5.51 -10.64
C GLY A 401 -22.08 6.84 -11.15
N ASP A 402 -23.33 7.17 -10.84
CA ASP A 402 -23.96 8.46 -11.22
C ASP A 402 -23.28 9.69 -10.59
N ARG A 403 -22.47 9.51 -9.55
CA ARG A 403 -21.70 10.59 -8.90
C ARG A 403 -20.41 10.94 -9.64
N THR A 404 -20.06 10.25 -10.71
CA THR A 404 -18.78 10.40 -11.41
C THR A 404 -18.49 11.83 -11.85
N GLU A 405 -19.38 12.44 -12.62
CA GLU A 405 -19.15 13.81 -13.12
C GLU A 405 -19.19 14.85 -11.99
N PRO A 406 -20.19 14.85 -11.06
CA PRO A 406 -20.19 15.78 -9.94
C PRO A 406 -18.91 15.75 -9.10
N VAL A 407 -18.36 14.57 -8.84
CA VAL A 407 -17.12 14.43 -8.05
C VAL A 407 -15.91 14.93 -8.86
N LEU A 408 -15.79 14.53 -10.12
CA LEU A 408 -14.65 14.94 -10.95
C LEU A 408 -14.70 16.43 -11.33
N ASP A 409 -15.87 17.05 -11.42
CA ASP A 409 -16.01 18.49 -11.69
C ASP A 409 -15.66 19.37 -10.47
N ASP A 410 -15.76 18.83 -9.25
CA ASP A 410 -15.55 19.57 -8.00
C ASP A 410 -14.07 19.88 -7.72
N ALA A 411 -13.15 19.08 -8.27
CA ALA A 411 -11.71 19.34 -8.20
C ALA A 411 -11.05 19.13 -9.57
N GLN A 412 -10.29 20.14 -10.03
CA GLN A 412 -9.48 20.08 -11.23
C GLN A 412 -8.12 20.75 -10.98
N PRO A 413 -7.02 20.21 -11.53
CA PRO A 413 -6.93 18.97 -12.29
C PRO A 413 -7.16 17.71 -11.42
N ASN A 414 -7.40 16.56 -12.05
CA ASN A 414 -7.60 15.26 -11.38
C ASN A 414 -6.39 14.32 -11.48
N PRO A 415 -5.26 14.60 -10.81
CA PRO A 415 -4.14 13.68 -10.81
C PRO A 415 -4.52 12.35 -10.15
N VAL A 416 -3.87 11.27 -10.57
CA VAL A 416 -4.01 9.97 -9.92
C VAL A 416 -3.15 9.94 -8.66
N VAL A 417 -3.78 9.83 -7.49
CA VAL A 417 -3.11 9.76 -6.19
C VAL A 417 -2.70 8.32 -5.87
N CYS A 418 -3.54 7.33 -6.20
CA CYS A 418 -3.24 5.90 -6.06
C CYS A 418 -3.27 5.20 -7.42
N GLU A 419 -2.09 4.86 -7.95
CA GLU A 419 -1.96 4.22 -9.27
C GLU A 419 -2.42 2.77 -9.28
N CYS A 420 -2.23 2.04 -8.17
CA CYS A 420 -2.65 0.64 -8.07
C CYS A 420 -4.16 0.47 -8.24
N GLU A 421 -4.94 1.36 -7.62
CA GLU A 421 -6.40 1.29 -7.60
C GLU A 421 -7.05 2.28 -8.59
N GLY A 422 -6.27 3.19 -9.18
CA GLY A 422 -6.78 4.20 -10.11
C GLY A 422 -7.71 5.17 -9.40
N VAL A 423 -7.22 5.83 -8.35
CA VAL A 423 -8.00 6.79 -7.54
C VAL A 423 -7.45 8.19 -7.78
N THR A 424 -8.35 9.10 -8.16
CA THR A 424 -8.02 10.51 -8.41
C THR A 424 -8.05 11.36 -7.13
N ASP A 425 -7.47 12.55 -7.18
CA ASP A 425 -7.53 13.53 -6.09
C ASP A 425 -8.97 13.94 -5.73
N ALA A 426 -9.83 14.17 -6.73
CA ALA A 426 -11.26 14.44 -6.50
C ALA A 426 -11.94 13.35 -5.67
N GLU A 427 -11.66 12.07 -5.93
CA GLU A 427 -12.22 10.96 -5.17
C GLU A 427 -11.75 10.96 -3.72
N ILE A 428 -10.47 11.29 -3.49
CA ILE A 428 -9.92 11.44 -2.13
C ILE A 428 -10.59 12.61 -1.40
N ARG A 429 -10.76 13.77 -2.05
CA ARG A 429 -11.42 14.95 -1.47
C ARG A 429 -12.89 14.70 -1.16
N ASP A 430 -13.61 14.05 -2.06
CA ASP A 430 -15.00 13.65 -1.84
C ASP A 430 -15.11 12.73 -0.63
N ALA A 431 -14.24 11.74 -0.52
CA ALA A 431 -14.21 10.86 0.63
C ALA A 431 -13.87 11.59 1.94
N ILE A 432 -12.90 12.52 1.94
CA ILE A 432 -12.53 13.33 3.12
C ILE A 432 -13.70 14.21 3.56
N ARG A 433 -14.48 14.79 2.63
CA ARG A 433 -15.69 15.54 3.01
C ARG A 433 -16.74 14.65 3.68
N ASP A 434 -16.84 13.40 3.27
CA ASP A 434 -17.78 12.43 3.83
C ASP A 434 -17.33 11.85 5.18
N VAL A 435 -16.03 11.76 5.50
CA VAL A 435 -15.50 11.13 6.75
C VAL A 435 -14.75 12.05 7.70
N GLY A 436 -14.36 13.24 7.25
CA GLY A 436 -13.44 14.10 7.99
C GLY A 436 -12.02 13.52 8.03
N ALA A 437 -11.40 13.58 9.21
CA ALA A 437 -10.01 13.17 9.44
C ALA A 437 -9.85 11.67 9.74
N ASP A 438 -10.36 10.81 8.85
CA ASP A 438 -10.22 9.35 8.94
C ASP A 438 -9.68 8.81 7.62
N LEU A 439 -8.36 8.55 7.55
CA LEU A 439 -7.76 8.03 6.32
C LEU A 439 -8.16 6.57 6.02
N ASP A 440 -8.53 5.79 7.04
CA ASP A 440 -8.99 4.42 6.84
C ASP A 440 -10.45 4.39 6.35
N GLY A 441 -11.24 5.42 6.66
CA GLY A 441 -12.55 5.73 6.08
C GLY A 441 -12.45 6.20 4.63
N VAL A 442 -11.43 7.01 4.29
CA VAL A 442 -11.10 7.37 2.89
C VAL A 442 -10.73 6.12 2.10
N ARG A 443 -9.90 5.24 2.67
CA ARG A 443 -9.54 3.95 2.08
C ARG A 443 -10.79 3.11 1.79
N SER A 444 -11.73 2.99 2.72
CA SER A 444 -12.95 2.19 2.51
C SER A 444 -13.87 2.75 1.41
N ARG A 445 -13.87 4.07 1.19
CA ARG A 445 -14.67 4.71 0.12
C ARG A 445 -14.03 4.60 -1.26
N THR A 446 -12.71 4.69 -1.32
CA THR A 446 -11.97 4.86 -2.59
C THR A 446 -11.18 3.62 -3.00
N ARG A 447 -10.94 2.70 -2.08
CA ARG A 447 -9.93 1.63 -2.13
C ARG A 447 -8.48 2.10 -2.17
N ALA A 448 -8.19 3.40 -2.13
CA ALA A 448 -6.81 3.89 -2.13
C ALA A 448 -6.01 3.23 -0.98
N THR A 449 -4.80 2.75 -1.26
CA THR A 449 -3.95 1.89 -0.40
C THR A 449 -4.29 0.40 -0.32
N MET A 450 -5.39 -0.08 -0.92
CA MET A 450 -5.74 -1.52 -0.92
C MET A 450 -5.03 -2.35 -2.00
N GLY A 451 -4.43 -1.70 -3.00
CA GLY A 451 -3.75 -2.38 -4.11
C GLY A 451 -2.39 -3.01 -3.74
N PRO A 452 -1.63 -3.54 -4.71
CA PRO A 452 -0.46 -4.39 -4.43
C PRO A 452 0.68 -3.73 -3.64
N CYS A 453 0.77 -2.39 -3.66
CA CYS A 453 1.75 -1.66 -2.84
C CYS A 453 1.33 -1.48 -1.37
N GLN A 454 0.08 -1.77 -1.02
CA GLN A 454 -0.46 -1.70 0.35
C GLN A 454 -0.18 -0.33 1.01
N GLY A 455 -0.42 0.75 0.26
CA GLY A 455 -0.21 2.13 0.73
C GLY A 455 1.23 2.62 0.71
N GLY A 456 2.21 1.80 0.31
CA GLY A 456 3.62 2.20 0.28
C GLY A 456 3.92 3.44 -0.56
N VAL A 457 3.14 3.70 -1.61
CA VAL A 457 3.36 4.83 -2.53
C VAL A 457 2.43 6.00 -2.27
N CYS A 458 1.14 5.73 -2.04
CA CYS A 458 0.09 6.75 -2.05
C CYS A 458 -0.28 7.28 -0.65
N ALA A 459 0.07 6.58 0.43
CA ALA A 459 -0.40 6.97 1.78
C ALA A 459 0.01 8.40 2.17
N HIS A 460 1.27 8.80 1.92
CA HIS A 460 1.73 10.16 2.23
C HIS A 460 1.09 11.22 1.34
N ARG A 461 0.75 10.86 0.09
CA ARG A 461 0.05 11.75 -0.84
C ARG A 461 -1.37 12.04 -0.34
N ILE A 462 -2.09 11.00 0.08
CA ILE A 462 -3.44 11.10 0.64
C ILE A 462 -3.41 11.90 1.95
N ALA A 463 -2.43 11.67 2.82
CA ALA A 463 -2.23 12.48 4.02
C ALA A 463 -1.97 13.96 3.69
N GLY A 464 -1.27 14.23 2.58
CA GLY A 464 -1.11 15.57 2.05
C GLY A 464 -2.44 16.25 1.70
N VAL A 465 -3.35 15.54 1.03
CA VAL A 465 -4.71 16.03 0.72
C VAL A 465 -5.51 16.26 2.00
N LEU A 466 -5.43 15.34 2.97
CA LEU A 466 -6.09 15.49 4.27
C LEU A 466 -5.57 16.70 5.03
N ALA A 467 -4.26 16.95 5.02
CA ALA A 467 -3.67 18.10 5.69
C ALA A 467 -4.22 19.44 5.18
N GLU A 468 -4.64 19.54 3.91
CA GLU A 468 -5.30 20.74 3.40
C GLU A 468 -6.66 21.01 4.05
N ALA A 469 -7.35 19.96 4.52
CA ALA A 469 -8.66 20.07 5.15
C ALA A 469 -8.58 20.25 6.68
N VAL A 470 -7.62 19.60 7.34
CA VAL A 470 -7.57 19.52 8.83
C VAL A 470 -6.24 19.93 9.46
N GLY A 471 -5.26 20.35 8.66
CA GLY A 471 -3.89 20.67 9.10
C GLY A 471 -2.97 19.45 9.20
N SER A 472 -1.66 19.70 9.29
CA SER A 472 -0.63 18.65 9.31
C SER A 472 -0.72 17.70 10.49
N ASP A 473 -1.15 18.19 11.66
CA ASP A 473 -1.09 17.44 12.90
C ASP A 473 -2.04 16.24 12.93
N PRO A 474 -3.36 16.40 12.65
CA PRO A 474 -4.25 15.26 12.50
C PRO A 474 -3.84 14.37 11.31
N ALA A 475 -3.44 14.96 10.18
CA ALA A 475 -3.03 14.21 9.00
C ALA A 475 -1.82 13.29 9.26
N TRP A 476 -0.88 13.72 10.09
CA TRP A 476 0.26 12.90 10.50
C TRP A 476 -0.16 11.70 11.37
N SER A 477 -1.07 11.94 12.33
CA SER A 477 -1.62 10.89 13.18
C SER A 477 -2.33 9.82 12.33
N GLU A 478 -3.16 10.26 11.40
CA GLU A 478 -3.89 9.38 10.49
C GLU A 478 -2.98 8.63 9.52
N LEU A 479 -1.93 9.28 8.99
CA LEU A 479 -0.92 8.60 8.17
C LEU A 479 -0.26 7.45 8.95
N SER A 480 0.09 7.70 10.21
CA SER A 480 0.71 6.71 11.09
C SER A 480 -0.23 5.54 11.38
N SER A 481 -1.50 5.85 11.67
CA SER A 481 -2.56 4.86 11.92
C SER A 481 -2.81 3.98 10.69
N LEU A 482 -2.99 4.60 9.51
CA LEU A 482 -3.21 3.89 8.25
C LEU A 482 -2.04 2.95 7.92
N VAL A 483 -0.80 3.43 8.06
CA VAL A 483 0.40 2.61 7.83
C VAL A 483 0.45 1.40 8.77
N ALA A 484 0.18 1.59 10.05
CA ALA A 484 0.16 0.50 11.03
C ALA A 484 -0.95 -0.52 10.73
N GLU A 485 -2.11 -0.06 10.28
CA GLU A 485 -3.21 -0.93 9.83
C GLU A 485 -2.80 -1.76 8.60
N ARG A 486 -2.10 -1.16 7.63
CA ARG A 486 -1.62 -1.88 6.45
C ARG A 486 -0.64 -2.97 6.84
N ASP A 487 0.33 -2.64 7.68
CA ASP A 487 1.36 -3.58 8.13
C ASP A 487 0.73 -4.74 8.92
N ARG A 488 -0.27 -4.46 9.75
CA ARG A 488 -1.04 -5.48 10.48
C ARG A 488 -1.59 -6.56 9.55
N GLY A 489 -2.21 -6.16 8.44
CA GLY A 489 -2.80 -7.09 7.47
C GLY A 489 -1.79 -7.88 6.63
N GLN A 490 -0.49 -7.61 6.78
CA GLN A 490 0.58 -8.27 6.04
C GLN A 490 1.42 -9.22 6.90
N ARG A 491 1.15 -9.31 8.21
CA ARG A 491 2.00 -10.03 9.18
C ARG A 491 2.12 -11.53 8.93
N HIS A 492 1.07 -12.14 8.38
CA HIS A 492 0.98 -13.59 8.12
C HIS A 492 1.30 -13.96 6.65
N LEU A 493 1.86 -13.00 5.89
CA LEU A 493 2.23 -13.20 4.49
C LEU A 493 3.70 -13.58 4.38
N ASP A 494 3.96 -14.75 3.81
CA ASP A 494 5.32 -15.33 3.83
C ASP A 494 5.95 -15.57 2.47
N SER A 495 5.26 -15.28 1.36
CA SER A 495 5.89 -15.44 0.04
C SER A 495 7.08 -14.48 -0.13
N PRO A 496 8.20 -14.92 -0.73
CA PRO A 496 9.39 -14.06 -0.93
C PRO A 496 9.07 -12.75 -1.66
N ALA A 497 8.26 -12.80 -2.72
CA ALA A 497 7.86 -11.61 -3.48
C ALA A 497 7.06 -10.61 -2.64
N GLN A 498 6.26 -11.08 -1.67
CA GLN A 498 5.52 -10.21 -0.77
C GLN A 498 6.42 -9.64 0.33
N ARG A 499 7.31 -10.44 0.92
CA ARG A 499 8.31 -9.96 1.89
C ARG A 499 9.21 -8.88 1.28
N ALA A 500 9.62 -9.04 0.01
CA ALA A 500 10.35 -8.01 -0.73
C ALA A 500 9.54 -6.71 -0.90
N GLN A 501 8.23 -6.79 -1.17
CA GLN A 501 7.36 -5.61 -1.25
C GLN A 501 7.19 -4.90 0.11
N ILE A 502 7.03 -5.66 1.19
CA ILE A 502 6.96 -5.13 2.56
C ILE A 502 8.25 -4.38 2.89
N GLU A 503 9.41 -4.98 2.58
CA GLU A 503 10.71 -4.34 2.81
C GLU A 503 10.89 -3.07 1.97
N ARG A 504 10.45 -3.06 0.69
CA ARG A 504 10.43 -1.83 -0.13
C ARG A 504 9.60 -0.71 0.50
N ASN A 505 8.44 -1.05 1.08
CA ASN A 505 7.60 -0.09 1.78
C ASN A 505 8.30 0.43 3.06
N ARG A 506 8.90 -0.46 3.84
CA ARG A 506 9.66 -0.13 5.05
C ARG A 506 10.80 0.84 4.75
N LEU A 507 11.63 0.52 3.76
CA LEU A 507 12.75 1.37 3.33
C LEU A 507 12.29 2.74 2.85
N ARG A 508 11.17 2.83 2.14
CA ARG A 508 10.60 4.12 1.71
C ARG A 508 10.14 4.95 2.90
N ARG A 509 9.42 4.36 3.85
CA ARG A 509 8.92 5.03 5.06
C ARG A 509 10.05 5.48 5.99
N GLY A 510 11.07 4.64 6.17
CA GLY A 510 12.23 4.92 7.00
C GLY A 510 13.22 5.92 6.37
N ARG A 511 13.65 5.68 5.13
CA ARG A 511 14.73 6.49 4.52
C ARG A 511 14.26 7.72 3.76
N LEU A 512 13.16 7.61 3.01
CA LEU A 512 12.68 8.74 2.19
C LEU A 512 11.76 9.64 2.99
N LEU A 513 10.81 9.06 3.74
CA LEU A 513 9.82 9.82 4.49
C LEU A 513 10.21 10.05 5.95
N ASN A 514 11.20 9.30 6.47
CA ASN A 514 11.63 9.31 7.87
C ASN A 514 10.48 9.40 8.87
N LEU A 515 9.45 8.56 8.69
CA LEU A 515 8.26 8.59 9.55
C LEU A 515 8.58 8.28 11.02
N ALA A 516 9.68 7.56 11.28
CA ALA A 516 10.18 7.26 12.62
C ALA A 516 10.61 8.51 13.41
N ALA A 517 10.97 9.61 12.74
CA ALA A 517 11.22 10.90 13.39
C ALA A 517 9.95 11.47 14.08
N GLY A 518 8.78 10.86 13.83
CA GLY A 518 7.52 11.17 14.46
C GLY A 518 7.09 12.63 14.27
N LYS A 519 6.36 13.14 15.26
CA LYS A 519 5.88 14.53 15.32
C LYS A 519 6.75 15.41 16.25
N ALA A 520 8.06 15.15 16.33
CA ALA A 520 8.93 15.79 17.34
C ALA A 520 8.79 17.33 17.36
N SER A 521 8.52 17.88 18.54
CA SER A 521 8.35 19.33 18.81
C SER A 521 9.64 20.01 19.28
N ASP A 522 10.68 19.23 19.58
CA ASP A 522 11.97 19.75 19.98
C ASP A 522 12.75 20.17 18.73
N GLY A 523 13.18 21.43 18.68
CA GLY A 523 13.88 21.99 17.53
C GLY A 523 15.12 21.18 17.16
N LEU A 524 15.43 21.12 15.86
CA LEU A 524 16.58 20.36 15.37
C LEU A 524 17.91 21.00 15.82
N PRO A 525 18.95 20.19 16.13
CA PRO A 525 20.29 20.68 16.46
C PRO A 525 21.05 21.16 15.20
N LEU A 526 20.47 22.13 14.49
CA LEU A 526 20.91 22.60 13.18
C LEU A 526 22.36 23.09 13.12
N GLY A 527 22.93 23.52 14.26
CA GLY A 527 24.31 24.03 14.34
C GLY A 527 25.39 22.95 14.18
N ASP A 528 25.02 21.68 14.38
CA ASP A 528 25.98 20.58 14.30
C ASP A 528 26.18 20.12 12.85
N PHE A 529 25.17 20.34 11.99
CA PHE A 529 25.13 19.87 10.61
C PHE A 529 25.76 20.86 9.61
N ALA A 530 26.18 20.34 8.46
CA ALA A 530 26.79 21.13 7.39
C ALA A 530 25.82 22.20 6.85
N THR A 531 26.32 23.41 6.60
CA THR A 531 25.58 24.54 5.99
C THR A 531 25.83 24.70 4.49
N GLY A 532 26.54 23.74 3.88
CA GLY A 532 27.05 23.84 2.52
C GLY A 532 28.42 24.51 2.44
N THR A 533 29.04 24.48 1.26
CA THR A 533 30.37 25.05 1.00
C THR A 533 30.44 25.54 -0.45
N ALA A 534 30.92 26.78 -0.64
CA ALA A 534 31.12 27.37 -1.96
C ALA A 534 32.24 26.67 -2.74
N SER A 535 31.89 25.78 -3.66
CA SER A 535 32.62 25.58 -4.93
C SER A 535 32.06 24.39 -5.71
N ALA A 536 31.54 24.65 -6.91
CA ALA A 536 31.80 23.79 -8.05
C ALA A 536 31.96 24.67 -9.30
N ALA A 537 33.21 25.00 -9.62
CA ALA A 537 33.55 25.42 -10.97
C ALA A 537 33.23 24.26 -11.93
N GLY A 538 32.30 24.51 -12.84
CA GLY A 538 31.87 23.56 -13.86
C GLY A 538 33.06 23.05 -14.68
N HIS A 539 33.13 21.74 -14.85
CA HIS A 539 33.97 21.14 -15.87
C HIS A 539 33.08 20.65 -17.01
N SER A 540 33.39 21.14 -18.21
CA SER A 540 32.71 20.76 -19.45
C SER A 540 32.85 19.27 -19.72
N SER A 541 31.74 18.64 -20.09
CA SER A 541 31.70 17.30 -20.67
C SER A 541 32.59 17.25 -21.92
N LYS A 542 33.57 16.33 -21.93
CA LYS A 542 34.17 15.86 -23.18
C LYS A 542 33.37 14.65 -23.66
N GLU A 543 33.05 14.64 -24.95
CA GLU A 543 32.55 13.46 -25.64
C GLU A 543 33.62 12.37 -25.62
N TYR A 544 33.22 11.16 -25.22
CA TYR A 544 34.07 9.98 -25.22
C TYR A 544 33.60 8.98 -26.26
N GLY A 545 34.56 8.44 -27.02
CA GLY A 545 34.35 7.52 -28.12
C GLY A 545 33.82 6.16 -27.67
N GLN A 546 33.11 5.51 -28.59
CA GLN A 546 32.55 4.18 -28.43
C GLN A 546 33.67 3.13 -28.36
N SER A 547 33.73 2.35 -27.29
CA SER A 547 34.50 1.10 -27.25
C SER A 547 33.66 -0.05 -27.79
N SER A 548 34.28 -0.92 -28.59
CA SER A 548 33.67 -2.17 -29.07
C SER A 548 33.77 -3.25 -27.98
N PRO A 549 32.76 -4.15 -27.87
CA PRO A 549 32.77 -5.21 -26.88
C PRO A 549 33.92 -6.20 -27.13
N THR A 550 34.68 -6.50 -26.08
CA THR A 550 35.69 -7.56 -26.09
C THR A 550 35.04 -8.88 -25.67
N THR A 551 34.96 -9.85 -26.59
CA THR A 551 34.50 -11.21 -26.28
C THR A 551 35.70 -12.03 -25.78
N GLY A 552 35.96 -12.04 -24.48
CA GLY A 552 37.04 -12.80 -23.85
C GLY A 552 36.80 -13.04 -22.35
N PRO A 553 37.57 -13.94 -21.71
CA PRO A 553 37.52 -14.15 -20.28
C PRO A 553 37.83 -12.85 -19.53
N GLN A 554 37.15 -12.62 -18.41
CA GLN A 554 37.25 -11.40 -17.63
C GLN A 554 38.06 -11.66 -16.37
N ASP A 555 38.77 -10.66 -15.88
CA ASP A 555 39.50 -10.78 -14.62
C ASP A 555 38.52 -10.78 -13.43
N VAL A 556 37.52 -9.90 -13.49
CA VAL A 556 36.49 -9.74 -12.46
C VAL A 556 35.08 -9.73 -13.07
N ILE A 557 34.19 -10.55 -12.52
CA ILE A 557 32.75 -10.43 -12.74
C ILE A 557 32.11 -9.76 -11.53
N VAL A 558 31.24 -8.78 -11.76
CA VAL A 558 30.37 -8.21 -10.75
C VAL A 558 28.93 -8.54 -11.09
N TYR A 559 28.20 -9.15 -10.16
CA TYR A 559 26.79 -9.48 -10.32
C TYR A 559 25.90 -8.60 -9.47
N GLY A 560 25.01 -7.83 -10.12
CA GLY A 560 24.07 -6.90 -9.50
C GLY A 560 23.88 -5.62 -10.31
N GLY A 561 22.76 -4.92 -10.11
CA GLY A 561 22.42 -3.69 -10.86
C GLY A 561 22.52 -2.39 -10.06
N GLY A 562 22.66 -2.48 -8.73
CA GLY A 562 22.61 -1.35 -7.80
C GLY A 562 23.89 -0.53 -7.71
N LEU A 563 23.91 0.44 -6.79
CA LEU A 563 25.04 1.34 -6.56
C LEU A 563 26.32 0.59 -6.19
N ALA A 564 26.22 -0.40 -5.29
CA ALA A 564 27.35 -1.23 -4.86
C ALA A 564 28.02 -1.97 -6.03
N ALA A 565 27.21 -2.56 -6.92
CA ALA A 565 27.70 -3.31 -8.07
C ALA A 565 28.46 -2.40 -9.06
N ARG A 566 27.88 -1.24 -9.40
CA ARG A 566 28.53 -0.27 -10.28
C ARG A 566 29.86 0.23 -9.71
N LEU A 567 29.91 0.49 -8.40
CA LEU A 567 31.12 0.98 -7.74
C LEU A 567 32.18 -0.11 -7.56
N ALA A 568 31.79 -1.36 -7.32
CA ALA A 568 32.72 -2.48 -7.35
C ALA A 568 33.36 -2.65 -8.73
N ALA A 569 32.55 -2.56 -9.79
CA ALA A 569 33.04 -2.67 -11.16
C ALA A 569 33.99 -1.51 -11.52
N LEU A 570 33.65 -0.28 -11.16
CA LEU A 570 34.51 0.88 -11.36
C LEU A 570 35.82 0.79 -10.56
N ALA A 571 35.74 0.43 -9.29
CA ALA A 571 36.91 0.31 -8.43
C ALA A 571 37.88 -0.77 -8.95
N ALA A 572 37.37 -1.91 -9.42
CA ALA A 572 38.20 -2.93 -10.05
C ALA A 572 38.81 -2.45 -11.38
N ALA A 573 38.01 -1.88 -12.29
CA ALA A 573 38.49 -1.43 -13.60
C ALA A 573 39.55 -0.33 -13.50
N GLN A 574 39.47 0.54 -12.48
CA GLN A 574 40.48 1.58 -12.20
C GLN A 574 41.85 1.01 -11.80
N GLU A 575 41.90 -0.22 -11.31
CA GLU A 575 43.15 -0.94 -11.02
C GLU A 575 43.72 -1.66 -12.27
N GLY A 576 43.09 -1.47 -13.45
CA GLY A 576 43.60 -1.93 -14.74
C GLY A 576 43.24 -3.36 -15.12
N VAL A 577 42.32 -4.00 -14.40
CA VAL A 577 41.81 -5.35 -14.71
C VAL A 577 40.56 -5.29 -15.60
N SER A 578 40.31 -6.34 -16.37
CA SER A 578 39.11 -6.47 -17.21
C SER A 578 37.88 -6.83 -16.39
N VAL A 579 36.76 -6.11 -16.59
CA VAL A 579 35.56 -6.23 -15.76
C VAL A 579 34.30 -6.40 -16.61
N ALA A 580 33.49 -7.40 -16.25
CA ALA A 580 32.10 -7.50 -16.69
C ALA A 580 31.12 -7.26 -15.53
N LEU A 581 30.19 -6.33 -15.74
CA LEU A 581 29.05 -6.07 -14.85
C LEU A 581 27.81 -6.76 -15.43
N LEU A 582 27.34 -7.79 -14.74
CA LEU A 582 26.15 -8.56 -15.09
C LEU A 582 24.99 -8.10 -14.20
N THR A 583 23.85 -7.75 -14.79
CA THR A 583 22.66 -7.30 -14.03
C THR A 583 21.39 -8.02 -14.48
N PRO A 584 20.55 -8.50 -13.54
CA PRO A 584 19.25 -9.09 -13.87
C PRO A 584 18.30 -8.03 -14.46
N ASP A 585 18.26 -6.84 -13.85
CA ASP A 585 17.35 -5.77 -14.24
C ASP A 585 18.03 -4.56 -14.90
N SER A 586 17.22 -3.58 -15.30
CA SER A 586 17.71 -2.27 -15.74
C SER A 586 18.50 -1.60 -14.62
N LEU A 587 19.58 -0.89 -14.95
CA LEU A 587 20.52 -0.37 -13.96
C LEU A 587 19.90 0.62 -12.95
N THR A 588 18.72 1.20 -13.20
CA THR A 588 18.16 2.26 -12.34
C THR A 588 17.77 1.69 -10.97
N PRO A 589 18.42 2.07 -9.85
CA PRO A 589 18.15 1.42 -8.58
C PRO A 589 16.79 1.85 -8.01
N ASP A 590 15.99 0.87 -7.61
CA ASP A 590 14.69 1.08 -6.98
C ASP A 590 14.80 1.93 -5.70
N GLY A 591 13.99 3.00 -5.62
CA GLY A 591 13.94 3.88 -4.44
C GLY A 591 15.15 4.81 -4.27
N PHE A 592 16.01 4.94 -5.28
CA PHE A 592 17.15 5.86 -5.26
C PHE A 592 16.72 7.30 -5.56
N THR A 593 17.13 8.25 -4.72
CA THR A 593 16.69 9.65 -4.77
C THR A 593 17.75 10.59 -5.36
N GLY A 594 18.96 10.09 -5.63
CA GLY A 594 20.12 10.88 -6.02
C GLY A 594 20.93 11.44 -4.85
N MET A 595 20.54 11.15 -3.60
CA MET A 595 21.28 11.52 -2.39
C MET A 595 22.05 10.32 -1.83
N VAL A 596 23.08 10.60 -1.03
CA VAL A 596 23.87 9.59 -0.32
C VAL A 596 23.73 9.81 1.18
N ASP A 597 23.04 8.89 1.83
CA ASP A 597 23.02 8.70 3.28
C ASP A 597 24.22 7.83 3.69
N LEU A 598 25.04 8.27 4.66
CA LEU A 598 26.20 7.51 5.13
C LEU A 598 25.90 6.77 6.44
N LEU A 599 25.59 7.55 7.48
CA LEU A 599 25.12 7.09 8.77
C LEU A 599 24.35 8.26 9.40
N GLY A 600 23.03 8.13 9.50
CA GLY A 600 22.15 9.19 9.99
C GLY A 600 21.66 8.99 11.41
N SER A 601 21.66 7.75 11.92
CA SER A 601 21.39 7.42 13.32
C SER A 601 22.17 6.17 13.73
N LEU A 602 22.39 5.99 15.03
CA LEU A 602 23.01 4.79 15.58
C LEU A 602 21.95 3.69 15.79
N PRO A 603 22.32 2.40 15.71
CA PRO A 603 21.39 1.31 15.97
C PRO A 603 20.69 1.46 17.34
N GLY A 604 19.36 1.47 17.34
CA GLY A 604 18.55 1.62 18.55
C GLY A 604 18.44 3.05 19.11
N ASP A 605 19.03 4.03 18.43
CA ASP A 605 18.87 5.46 18.74
C ASP A 605 17.93 6.13 17.72
N THR A 606 17.30 7.22 18.13
CA THR A 606 16.49 8.10 17.26
C THR A 606 17.18 9.44 16.99
N GLY A 607 18.31 9.71 17.66
CA GLY A 607 19.13 10.89 17.47
C GLY A 607 19.77 10.94 16.09
N LEU A 608 19.86 12.15 15.53
CA LEU A 608 20.51 12.38 14.24
C LEU A 608 22.03 12.51 14.42
N VAL A 609 22.79 11.81 13.58
CA VAL A 609 24.26 11.85 13.54
C VAL A 609 24.73 12.99 12.64
N ALA A 610 25.43 13.97 13.21
CA ALA A 610 26.05 15.07 12.46
C ALA A 610 27.40 14.68 11.85
N ASP A 611 28.25 13.99 12.61
CA ASP A 611 29.59 13.56 12.19
C ASP A 611 29.61 12.03 11.96
N PRO A 612 29.27 11.56 10.75
CA PRO A 612 29.12 10.12 10.48
C PRO A 612 30.43 9.33 10.56
N ILE A 613 31.55 9.88 10.10
CA ILE A 613 32.83 9.13 10.05
C ILE A 613 33.34 8.78 11.46
N PRO A 614 33.41 9.71 12.44
CA PRO A 614 33.73 9.34 13.81
C PRO A 614 32.71 8.39 14.44
N ALA A 615 31.42 8.54 14.11
CA ALA A 615 30.35 7.71 14.67
C ALA A 615 30.42 6.24 14.23
N VAL A 616 31.12 5.93 13.13
CA VAL A 616 31.41 4.55 12.71
C VAL A 616 32.07 3.73 13.81
N ASP A 617 32.87 4.37 14.68
CA ASP A 617 33.55 3.66 15.76
C ASP A 617 32.63 3.18 16.89
N SER A 618 31.42 3.72 16.96
CA SER A 618 30.38 3.34 17.92
C SER A 618 29.47 2.22 17.41
N LEU A 619 29.64 1.78 16.16
CA LEU A 619 28.83 0.72 15.56
C LEU A 619 29.32 -0.68 16.02
N PRO A 620 28.43 -1.69 16.04
CA PRO A 620 28.82 -3.07 16.31
C PRO A 620 29.88 -3.58 15.33
N ASP A 621 30.76 -4.48 15.78
CA ASP A 621 31.85 -5.04 14.93
C ASP A 621 31.33 -5.83 13.71
N SER A 622 30.09 -6.33 13.77
CA SER A 622 29.41 -6.97 12.63
C SER A 622 29.03 -5.96 11.53
N HIS A 623 28.87 -4.67 11.86
CA HIS A 623 28.38 -3.67 10.94
C HIS A 623 29.37 -3.40 9.78
N PRO A 624 28.92 -3.34 8.51
CA PRO A 624 29.82 -3.16 7.35
C PRO A 624 30.69 -1.90 7.41
N LEU A 625 30.13 -0.74 7.82
CA LEU A 625 30.92 0.48 8.02
C LEU A 625 31.98 0.34 9.12
N ARG A 626 31.65 -0.29 10.26
CA ARG A 626 32.59 -0.54 11.36
C ARG A 626 33.77 -1.37 10.88
N ARG A 627 33.49 -2.41 10.09
CA ARG A 627 34.49 -3.30 9.49
C ARG A 627 35.45 -2.58 8.54
N ALA A 628 34.93 -1.69 7.69
CA ALA A 628 35.77 -0.85 6.84
C ALA A 628 36.62 0.14 7.66
N GLY A 629 36.09 0.58 8.80
CA GLY A 629 36.68 1.58 9.68
C GLY A 629 36.71 2.98 9.05
N ALA A 630 36.97 4.00 9.87
CA ALA A 630 36.95 5.39 9.42
C ALA A 630 37.90 5.67 8.23
N ALA A 631 39.03 4.95 8.13
CA ALA A 631 39.96 5.08 7.01
C ALA A 631 39.40 4.49 5.71
N GLY A 632 38.83 3.28 5.76
CA GLY A 632 38.23 2.63 4.59
C GLY A 632 36.98 3.36 4.09
N VAL A 633 36.20 3.94 5.02
CA VAL A 633 35.07 4.81 4.68
C VAL A 633 35.52 6.05 3.92
N ARG A 634 36.56 6.75 4.37
CA ARG A 634 37.12 7.91 3.65
C ARG A 634 37.64 7.55 2.27
N GLU A 635 38.44 6.49 2.16
CA GLU A 635 38.97 6.04 0.87
C GLU A 635 37.84 5.77 -0.14
N ALA A 636 36.77 5.11 0.30
CA ALA A 636 35.64 4.81 -0.56
C ALA A 636 34.86 6.06 -0.98
N LEU A 637 34.65 7.01 -0.06
CA LEU A 637 34.00 8.29 -0.37
C LEU A 637 34.85 9.13 -1.33
N ASP A 638 36.17 9.19 -1.15
CA ASP A 638 37.07 9.93 -2.04
C ASP A 638 37.03 9.38 -3.47
N ARG A 639 37.05 8.05 -3.61
CA ARG A 639 36.91 7.38 -4.92
C ARG A 639 35.53 7.63 -5.52
N PHE A 640 34.47 7.55 -4.72
CA PHE A 640 33.11 7.86 -5.17
C PHE A 640 33.00 9.32 -5.64
N ASP A 641 33.51 10.27 -4.87
CA ASP A 641 33.52 11.69 -5.18
C ASP A 641 34.30 11.98 -6.48
N ALA A 642 35.41 11.28 -6.72
CA ALA A 642 36.15 11.36 -7.98
C ALA A 642 35.33 10.85 -9.19
N VAL A 643 34.54 9.79 -9.00
CA VAL A 643 33.64 9.23 -10.03
C VAL A 643 32.51 10.19 -10.34
N VAL A 644 31.82 10.72 -9.34
CA VAL A 644 30.62 11.55 -9.54
C VAL A 644 30.95 13.01 -9.85
N GLY A 645 32.14 13.50 -9.45
CA GLY A 645 32.59 14.86 -9.67
C GLY A 645 31.58 15.89 -9.12
N SER A 646 31.34 16.96 -9.88
CA SER A 646 30.40 18.04 -9.50
C SER A 646 28.92 17.65 -9.54
N THR A 647 28.58 16.38 -9.80
CA THR A 647 27.19 15.90 -9.79
C THR A 647 26.62 15.90 -8.37
N LEU A 648 27.47 15.74 -7.35
CA LEU A 648 27.12 15.81 -5.93
C LEU A 648 28.00 16.84 -5.20
N ALA A 649 27.42 17.46 -4.19
CA ALA A 649 28.06 18.34 -3.22
C ALA A 649 28.21 17.62 -1.86
N GLY A 650 28.83 18.31 -0.89
CA GLY A 650 29.05 17.80 0.47
C GLY A 650 30.44 17.20 0.69
N SER A 651 31.26 16.99 -0.34
CA SER A 651 32.61 16.44 -0.21
C SER A 651 33.61 17.35 0.52
N ALA A 652 33.34 18.65 0.56
CA ALA A 652 34.17 19.61 1.31
C ALA A 652 33.98 19.53 2.84
N THR A 653 33.03 18.71 3.32
CA THR A 653 32.73 18.50 4.74
C THR A 653 32.63 17.01 5.04
N GLU A 654 33.12 16.58 6.20
CA GLU A 654 32.89 15.21 6.71
C GLU A 654 31.53 15.10 7.44
N ARG A 655 30.84 16.22 7.65
CA ARG A 655 29.53 16.27 8.33
C ARG A 655 28.37 16.00 7.39
N ASN A 656 27.34 15.35 7.92
CA ASN A 656 26.03 15.28 7.28
C ASN A 656 25.42 16.69 7.13
N GLY A 657 24.76 16.92 6.01
CA GLY A 657 23.74 17.95 5.85
C GLY A 657 22.36 17.41 6.25
N LEU A 658 21.42 18.32 6.51
CA LEU A 658 20.01 17.97 6.71
C LEU A 658 19.19 18.54 5.56
N VAL A 659 18.42 17.68 4.88
CA VAL A 659 17.43 18.09 3.87
C VAL A 659 16.02 17.73 4.33
N SER A 660 15.02 18.41 3.79
CA SER A 660 13.61 18.08 4.07
C SER A 660 13.16 16.88 3.23
N SER A 661 12.41 15.96 3.84
CA SER A 661 11.69 14.89 3.13
C SER A 661 10.44 15.42 2.42
N PRO A 662 9.77 14.59 1.59
CA PRO A 662 8.46 14.92 1.01
C PRO A 662 7.36 15.24 2.02
N VAL A 663 7.53 14.88 3.30
CA VAL A 663 6.57 15.11 4.37
C VAL A 663 7.13 16.03 5.47
N GLY A 664 8.23 16.73 5.21
CA GLY A 664 8.77 17.74 6.14
C GLY A 664 9.62 17.21 7.30
N THR A 665 9.99 15.92 7.28
CA THR A 665 10.92 15.32 8.26
C THR A 665 12.38 15.52 7.84
N PRO A 666 13.32 15.59 8.79
CA PRO A 666 14.74 15.77 8.49
C PRO A 666 15.36 14.48 7.92
N LEU A 667 16.17 14.62 6.89
CA LEU A 667 16.97 13.53 6.32
C LEU A 667 18.47 13.87 6.43
N PRO A 668 19.26 13.09 7.19
CA PRO A 668 20.71 13.22 7.23
C PRO A 668 21.36 12.67 5.95
N VAL A 669 22.15 13.50 5.27
CA VAL A 669 22.79 13.16 3.99
C VAL A 669 24.26 13.59 3.97
N ALA A 670 25.16 12.70 3.58
CA ALA A 670 26.59 12.97 3.46
C ALA A 670 26.96 13.58 2.10
N ARG A 671 26.24 13.18 1.04
CA ARG A 671 26.33 13.80 -0.29
C ARG A 671 24.94 14.05 -0.84
N TYR A 672 24.77 15.14 -1.55
CA TYR A 672 23.49 15.58 -2.10
C TYR A 672 23.71 16.35 -3.41
N PRO A 673 22.75 16.39 -4.33
CA PRO A 673 22.87 17.20 -5.53
C PRO A 673 23.15 18.67 -5.18
N PRO A 674 23.99 19.41 -5.93
CA PRO A 674 24.20 20.84 -5.69
C PRO A 674 22.92 21.67 -5.74
N SER A 675 21.88 21.16 -6.42
CA SER A 675 20.57 21.78 -6.42
C SER A 675 19.83 21.73 -5.09
N PHE A 676 20.21 20.86 -4.16
CA PHE A 676 19.58 20.71 -2.85
C PHE A 676 20.27 21.59 -1.80
N GLU A 677 21.49 22.05 -2.05
CA GLU A 677 22.34 22.75 -1.08
C GLU A 677 21.70 24.02 -0.50
N PRO A 678 21.03 24.91 -1.27
CA PRO A 678 20.39 26.06 -0.66
C PRO A 678 19.25 25.66 0.28
N GLY A 679 18.67 24.47 0.09
CA GLY A 679 17.60 23.89 0.91
C GLY A 679 18.06 23.16 2.17
N LEU A 680 19.37 23.16 2.48
CA LEU A 680 19.85 22.57 3.73
C LEU A 680 19.18 23.26 4.93
N LEU A 681 18.65 22.46 5.86
CA LEU A 681 17.89 22.96 6.99
C LEU A 681 18.72 23.82 7.95
N SER A 682 20.03 23.57 7.98
CA SER A 682 21.04 24.32 8.76
C SER A 682 21.27 25.75 8.24
N ARG A 683 20.96 26.03 6.97
CA ARG A 683 20.90 27.39 6.43
C ARG A 683 19.61 28.03 6.90
N ARG A 684 19.69 28.85 7.96
CA ARG A 684 18.51 29.43 8.63
C ARG A 684 17.96 30.61 7.84
N SER A 685 16.90 30.38 7.09
CA SER A 685 16.39 31.36 6.13
C SER A 685 14.94 31.03 5.77
N ASP A 686 14.11 32.06 5.66
CA ASP A 686 12.70 31.89 5.34
C ASP A 686 12.52 31.24 3.97
N THR A 687 11.63 30.26 3.91
CA THR A 687 11.56 29.30 2.80
C THR A 687 10.13 29.07 2.34
N LEU A 688 9.93 29.10 1.02
CA LEU A 688 8.71 28.64 0.38
C LEU A 688 8.94 27.24 -0.22
N LEU A 689 8.14 26.26 0.18
CA LEU A 689 8.06 24.96 -0.47
C LEU A 689 6.91 24.96 -1.47
N VAL A 690 7.16 24.54 -2.70
CA VAL A 690 6.15 24.58 -3.77
C VAL A 690 5.89 23.19 -4.33
N GLY A 691 4.64 22.74 -4.25
CA GLY A 691 4.12 21.54 -4.89
C GLY A 691 3.34 21.88 -6.16
N PHE A 692 2.93 20.86 -6.91
CA PHE A 692 2.18 21.03 -8.16
C PHE A 692 0.87 20.25 -8.08
N GLU A 693 -0.24 20.85 -8.52
CA GLU A 693 -1.55 20.19 -8.50
C GLU A 693 -1.55 18.90 -9.32
N SER A 694 -0.83 18.84 -10.43
CA SER A 694 -0.72 17.64 -11.27
C SER A 694 0.31 16.60 -10.80
N ILE A 695 1.02 16.84 -9.68
CA ILE A 695 2.09 15.98 -9.17
C ILE A 695 1.91 15.75 -7.67
N PRO A 696 1.18 14.69 -7.28
CA PRO A 696 0.81 14.47 -5.88
C PRO A 696 1.97 13.94 -5.01
N ASP A 697 3.16 13.71 -5.59
CA ASP A 697 4.32 13.15 -4.88
C ASP A 697 4.90 14.07 -3.80
N PHE A 698 4.62 15.37 -3.86
CA PHE A 698 5.16 16.37 -2.93
C PHE A 698 4.05 17.30 -2.40
N PRO A 699 3.36 16.91 -1.32
CA PRO A 699 2.34 17.74 -0.68
C PRO A 699 2.99 18.89 0.11
N ALA A 700 3.34 19.99 -0.58
CA ALA A 700 4.19 21.04 -0.04
C ALA A 700 3.65 21.75 1.22
N LYS A 701 2.34 21.94 1.33
CA LYS A 701 1.70 22.51 2.54
C LYS A 701 1.92 21.61 3.75
N PHE A 702 1.62 20.32 3.61
CA PHE A 702 1.83 19.32 4.65
C PHE A 702 3.31 19.25 5.09
N ALA A 703 4.23 19.24 4.12
CA ALA A 703 5.66 19.25 4.38
C ALA A 703 6.12 20.54 5.09
N ALA A 704 5.64 21.71 4.67
CA ALA A 704 6.02 22.99 5.24
C ALA A 704 5.54 23.16 6.68
N GLU A 705 4.29 22.77 6.98
CA GLU A 705 3.74 22.81 8.34
C GLU A 705 4.50 21.85 9.27
N THR A 706 4.75 20.62 8.81
CA THR A 706 5.53 19.63 9.56
C THR A 706 6.95 20.12 9.83
N LEU A 707 7.59 20.76 8.83
CA LEU A 707 8.95 21.29 8.96
C LEU A 707 9.01 22.55 9.85
N SER A 708 8.02 23.43 9.76
CA SER A 708 7.95 24.67 10.57
C SER A 708 8.00 24.40 12.05
N ASN A 709 7.44 23.28 12.50
CA ASN A 709 7.47 22.85 13.90
C ASN A 709 8.87 22.41 14.38
N ARG A 710 9.86 22.29 13.48
CA ARG A 710 11.18 21.71 13.73
C ARG A 710 12.33 22.70 13.53
N VAL A 711 12.11 23.81 12.84
CA VAL A 711 13.13 24.78 12.46
C VAL A 711 12.83 26.19 13.02
N PRO A 712 13.85 27.01 13.32
CA PRO A 712 13.68 28.31 13.99
C PRO A 712 13.39 29.47 13.01
N TYR A 713 12.88 29.20 11.81
CA TYR A 713 12.61 30.17 10.75
C TYR A 713 11.31 29.82 10.03
N ALA A 714 10.75 30.76 9.27
CA ALA A 714 9.46 30.54 8.63
C ALA A 714 9.58 29.57 7.45
N VAL A 715 8.68 28.58 7.39
CA VAL A 715 8.51 27.72 6.22
C VAL A 715 7.05 27.76 5.80
N ARG A 716 6.79 28.17 4.56
CA ARG A 716 5.45 28.17 3.99
C ARG A 716 5.36 27.15 2.86
N GLY A 717 4.19 26.56 2.69
CA GLY A 717 3.89 25.67 1.58
C GLY A 717 2.88 26.31 0.63
N ALA A 718 3.09 26.14 -0.67
CA ALA A 718 2.13 26.50 -1.71
C ALA A 718 2.00 25.36 -2.72
N THR A 719 0.83 25.23 -3.32
CA THR A 719 0.59 24.34 -4.45
C THR A 719 0.26 25.20 -5.65
N ILE A 720 0.89 24.93 -6.80
CA ILE A 720 0.68 25.71 -8.02
C ILE A 720 0.14 24.85 -9.16
N GLU A 721 -0.68 25.46 -9.99
CA GLU A 721 -1.07 24.93 -11.29
C GLU A 721 -0.07 25.43 -12.36
N LEU A 722 0.69 24.51 -12.95
CA LEU A 722 1.56 24.82 -14.10
C LEU A 722 0.89 24.44 -15.43
N CYS A 723 0.11 23.37 -15.44
CA CYS A 723 -0.61 22.85 -16.60
C CYS A 723 -2.00 22.42 -16.16
N ALA A 724 -3.01 22.76 -16.96
CA ALA A 724 -4.41 22.38 -16.73
C ALA A 724 -4.66 20.87 -16.86
N THR A 725 -3.72 20.12 -17.46
CA THR A 725 -3.79 18.66 -17.58
C THR A 725 -2.57 17.99 -16.94
N ALA A 726 -2.75 16.75 -16.46
CA ALA A 726 -1.69 15.97 -15.83
C ALA A 726 -1.01 15.05 -16.87
N PRO A 727 0.19 15.41 -17.37
CA PRO A 727 0.84 14.62 -18.42
C PRO A 727 1.30 13.25 -17.91
N GLU A 728 1.43 12.29 -18.82
CA GLU A 728 2.07 11.01 -18.50
C GLU A 728 3.51 11.20 -17.99
N ARG A 729 3.83 10.57 -16.85
CA ARG A 729 5.14 10.65 -16.19
C ARG A 729 5.59 12.11 -15.99
N PRO A 730 4.86 12.89 -15.17
CA PRO A 730 4.94 14.34 -15.18
C PRO A 730 6.34 14.88 -14.86
N VAL A 731 7.05 14.26 -13.90
CA VAL A 731 8.42 14.67 -13.54
C VAL A 731 9.37 14.62 -14.74
N ARG A 732 9.35 13.52 -15.52
CA ARG A 732 10.27 13.35 -16.65
C ARG A 732 9.88 14.25 -17.83
N ARG A 733 8.58 14.41 -18.09
CA ARG A 733 8.08 15.30 -19.15
C ARG A 733 8.47 16.75 -18.84
N LEU A 734 8.28 17.19 -17.59
CA LEU A 734 8.58 18.54 -17.16
C LEU A 734 10.08 18.83 -17.18
N ALA A 735 10.90 17.92 -16.65
CA ALA A 735 12.36 18.10 -16.66
C ALA A 735 12.89 18.28 -18.09
N ARG A 736 12.44 17.45 -19.04
CA ARG A 736 12.83 17.58 -20.46
C ARG A 736 12.32 18.85 -21.14
N ALA A 737 11.11 19.30 -20.78
CA ALA A 737 10.56 20.54 -21.28
C ALA A 737 11.39 21.74 -20.80
N LEU A 738 11.80 21.72 -19.52
CA LEU A 738 12.66 22.74 -18.92
C LEU A 738 14.06 22.72 -19.55
N ASP A 739 14.66 21.55 -19.79
CA ASP A 739 15.97 21.45 -20.48
C ASP A 739 15.93 22.16 -21.84
N ARG A 740 14.89 21.89 -22.64
CA ARG A 740 14.72 22.47 -23.98
C ARG A 740 14.05 23.85 -24.01
N ASN A 741 13.64 24.36 -22.85
CA ASN A 741 12.80 25.56 -22.70
C ASN A 741 11.63 25.61 -23.69
N GLU A 742 10.87 24.52 -23.77
CA GLU A 742 9.77 24.36 -24.73
C GLU A 742 8.66 25.40 -24.51
N ARG A 743 7.91 25.70 -25.57
CA ARG A 743 6.63 26.41 -25.50
C ARG A 743 5.53 25.40 -25.16
N TRP A 744 5.52 24.97 -23.90
CA TRP A 744 4.55 24.05 -23.32
C TRP A 744 4.55 24.29 -21.80
N PRO A 745 3.40 24.33 -21.11
CA PRO A 745 2.05 24.05 -21.61
C PRO A 745 1.33 25.23 -22.26
N SER A 746 1.98 26.38 -22.37
CA SER A 746 1.45 27.60 -23.02
C SER A 746 2.26 27.97 -24.27
N ASP A 747 1.84 29.03 -24.96
CA ASP A 747 2.63 29.61 -26.05
C ASP A 747 3.93 30.28 -25.56
N GLU A 748 4.05 30.53 -24.26
CA GLU A 748 5.27 31.07 -23.65
C GLU A 748 6.28 29.96 -23.30
N PRO A 749 7.60 30.25 -23.30
CA PRO A 749 8.59 29.29 -22.84
C PRO A 749 8.36 28.87 -21.39
N ILE A 750 8.45 27.58 -21.12
CA ILE A 750 8.10 26.98 -19.83
C ILE A 750 8.86 27.57 -18.64
N ARG A 751 10.14 27.95 -18.82
CA ARG A 751 10.94 28.54 -17.74
C ARG A 751 10.37 29.90 -17.31
N SER A 752 9.93 30.71 -18.27
CA SER A 752 9.28 32.00 -18.00
C SER A 752 7.90 31.81 -17.38
N THR A 753 7.11 30.86 -17.89
CA THR A 753 5.80 30.53 -17.29
C THR A 753 5.95 30.05 -15.84
N LEU A 754 6.92 29.17 -15.57
CA LEU A 754 7.19 28.70 -14.21
C LEU A 754 7.60 29.85 -13.30
N ALA A 755 8.50 30.74 -13.74
CA ALA A 755 8.89 31.92 -12.96
C ALA A 755 7.68 32.81 -12.63
N GLN A 756 6.82 33.12 -13.59
CA GLN A 756 5.62 33.94 -13.36
C GLN A 756 4.65 33.26 -12.37
N VAL A 757 4.48 31.94 -12.44
CA VAL A 757 3.61 31.21 -11.51
C VAL A 757 4.19 31.24 -10.10
N LEU A 758 5.50 31.05 -9.97
CA LEU A 758 6.20 31.11 -8.67
C LEU A 758 6.14 32.51 -8.06
N ASP A 759 6.31 33.57 -8.87
CA ASP A 759 6.25 34.97 -8.43
C ASP A 759 4.88 35.32 -7.82
N ARG A 760 3.79 34.74 -8.34
CA ARG A 760 2.43 34.95 -7.79
C ARG A 760 2.22 34.37 -6.40
N VAL A 761 2.97 33.32 -6.05
CA VAL A 761 2.85 32.67 -4.74
C VAL A 761 3.99 33.04 -3.81
N HIS A 762 5.06 33.66 -4.29
CA HIS A 762 6.22 34.08 -3.51
C HIS A 762 5.95 35.43 -2.82
N GLU A 763 6.19 35.48 -1.50
CA GLU A 763 5.87 36.64 -0.64
C GLU A 763 7.14 37.25 -0.01
N GLY A 764 8.29 37.10 -0.68
CA GLY A 764 9.58 37.63 -0.22
C GLY A 764 10.45 36.63 0.54
N GLU A 765 10.09 35.33 0.57
CA GLU A 765 10.95 34.26 1.07
C GLU A 765 12.31 34.20 0.34
N SER A 766 13.40 34.25 1.10
CA SER A 766 14.76 34.20 0.54
C SER A 766 15.09 32.92 -0.26
N ARG A 767 14.30 31.85 -0.12
CA ARG A 767 14.53 30.55 -0.80
C ARG A 767 13.21 29.92 -1.26
N ILE A 768 13.25 29.27 -2.41
CA ILE A 768 12.10 28.58 -3.01
C ILE A 768 12.50 27.13 -3.35
N GLY A 769 11.87 26.16 -2.69
CA GLY A 769 12.11 24.74 -2.85
C GLY A 769 11.07 24.08 -3.76
N LEU A 770 11.54 23.30 -4.73
CA LEU A 770 10.72 22.56 -5.69
C LEU A 770 11.04 21.06 -5.65
N PRO A 771 10.10 20.16 -5.97
CA PRO A 771 10.39 18.77 -6.29
C PRO A 771 11.57 18.64 -7.27
N SER A 772 12.37 17.57 -7.14
CA SER A 772 13.49 17.35 -8.05
C SER A 772 13.04 17.04 -9.49
N MET A 773 12.93 18.12 -10.28
CA MET A 773 12.43 18.13 -11.64
C MET A 773 13.05 19.22 -12.53
N LEU A 774 14.00 20.01 -12.02
CA LEU A 774 14.58 21.16 -12.73
C LEU A 774 15.63 20.70 -13.74
N GLY A 775 15.19 20.09 -14.83
CA GLY A 775 16.04 19.61 -15.91
C GLY A 775 16.84 18.33 -15.57
N ILE A 776 17.24 17.58 -16.57
CA ILE A 776 18.22 16.49 -16.45
C ILE A 776 19.61 17.00 -16.82
N GLU A 777 19.70 17.89 -17.81
CA GLU A 777 20.97 18.34 -18.39
C GLU A 777 21.30 19.78 -17.97
N ALA A 778 20.31 20.68 -17.96
CA ALA A 778 20.51 22.12 -17.80
C ALA A 778 20.15 22.65 -16.39
N THR A 779 20.19 21.80 -15.35
CA THR A 779 19.70 22.14 -14.00
C THR A 779 20.31 23.40 -13.40
N PHE A 780 21.62 23.60 -13.56
CA PHE A 780 22.30 24.79 -13.04
C PHE A 780 21.77 26.06 -13.72
N GLU A 781 21.67 26.04 -15.06
CA GLU A 781 21.19 27.17 -15.85
C GLU A 781 19.75 27.51 -15.51
N ILE A 782 18.86 26.50 -15.47
CA ILE A 782 17.44 26.66 -15.12
C ILE A 782 17.30 27.30 -13.73
N ARG A 783 18.01 26.77 -12.73
CA ARG A 783 17.95 27.32 -11.36
C ARG A 783 18.48 28.74 -11.28
N SER A 784 19.60 29.03 -11.94
CA SER A 784 20.19 30.38 -11.96
C SER A 784 19.25 31.40 -12.62
N GLU A 785 18.60 31.00 -13.71
CA GLU A 785 17.62 31.82 -14.42
C GLU A 785 16.42 32.13 -13.53
N LEU A 786 15.80 31.09 -12.93
CA LEU A 786 14.67 31.25 -12.02
C LEU A 786 15.04 32.09 -10.78
N SER A 787 16.20 31.83 -10.17
CA SER A 787 16.66 32.56 -8.98
C SER A 787 16.87 34.05 -9.26
N THR A 788 17.39 34.37 -10.44
CA THR A 788 17.59 35.76 -10.86
C THR A 788 16.26 36.48 -11.09
N GLN A 789 15.28 35.80 -11.71
CA GLN A 789 13.97 36.39 -11.99
C GLN A 789 13.15 36.59 -10.71
N LEU A 790 13.20 35.63 -9.78
CA LEU A 790 12.42 35.65 -8.54
C LEU A 790 13.11 36.45 -7.42
N GLY A 791 14.41 36.72 -7.51
CA GLY A 791 15.17 37.37 -6.43
C GLY A 791 15.36 36.49 -5.19
N ALA A 792 15.21 35.17 -5.32
CA ALA A 792 15.32 34.17 -4.25
C ALA A 792 16.16 32.96 -4.69
N GLU A 793 16.84 32.27 -3.77
CA GLU A 793 17.58 31.05 -4.11
C GLU A 793 16.61 29.89 -4.42
N VAL A 794 16.59 29.42 -5.67
CA VAL A 794 15.76 28.26 -6.07
C VAL A 794 16.53 26.97 -5.83
N PHE A 795 15.91 25.98 -5.19
CA PHE A 795 16.50 24.67 -4.88
C PHE A 795 15.55 23.51 -5.15
N GLU A 796 16.10 22.30 -5.22
CA GLU A 796 15.34 21.05 -5.40
C GLU A 796 15.24 20.26 -4.09
N LEU A 797 14.20 19.45 -3.98
CA LEU A 797 13.90 18.57 -2.85
C LEU A 797 13.78 17.11 -3.30
N PRO A 798 14.08 16.15 -2.41
CA PRO A 798 13.90 14.74 -2.71
C PRO A 798 12.43 14.40 -2.90
N VAL A 799 12.16 13.57 -3.89
CA VAL A 799 10.84 12.98 -4.16
C VAL A 799 11.01 11.49 -4.46
N PRO A 800 9.95 10.67 -4.31
CA PRO A 800 9.98 9.28 -4.76
C PRO A 800 10.43 9.16 -6.22
N ALA A 801 11.11 8.06 -6.56
CA ALA A 801 11.50 7.79 -7.94
C ALA A 801 10.26 7.66 -8.86
N PRO A 802 10.31 8.16 -10.11
CA PRO A 802 11.48 8.74 -10.78
C PRO A 802 11.77 10.19 -10.33
N SER A 803 13.03 10.46 -9.96
CA SER A 803 13.55 11.78 -9.56
C SER A 803 14.59 12.26 -10.59
N ALA A 804 14.56 13.54 -10.96
CA ALA A 804 15.55 14.09 -11.91
C ALA A 804 16.98 13.97 -11.35
N ALA A 805 17.19 14.22 -10.06
CA ALA A 805 18.49 14.03 -9.40
C ALA A 805 18.98 12.57 -9.48
N ALA A 806 18.10 11.59 -9.31
CA ALA A 806 18.46 10.18 -9.42
C ALA A 806 18.89 9.80 -10.85
N ILE A 807 18.21 10.34 -11.87
CA ILE A 807 18.56 10.16 -13.28
C ILE A 807 19.95 10.72 -13.56
N ARG A 808 20.23 11.96 -13.14
CA ARG A 808 21.54 12.63 -13.32
C ARG A 808 22.70 11.80 -12.78
N LEU A 809 22.55 11.28 -11.56
CA LEU A 809 23.59 10.45 -10.93
C LEU A 809 23.74 9.10 -11.64
N SER A 810 22.65 8.46 -12.05
CA SER A 810 22.71 7.22 -12.82
C SER A 810 23.44 7.42 -14.15
N ASP A 811 23.10 8.47 -14.91
CA ASP A 811 23.73 8.78 -16.19
C ASP A 811 25.24 9.02 -16.04
N ARG A 812 25.65 9.67 -14.94
CA ARG A 812 27.06 9.89 -14.61
C ARG A 812 27.80 8.58 -14.33
N LEU A 813 27.23 7.69 -13.51
CA LEU A 813 27.83 6.39 -13.20
C LEU A 813 27.96 5.54 -14.47
N ASP A 814 26.93 5.53 -15.31
CA ASP A 814 26.94 4.77 -16.57
C ASP A 814 27.98 5.31 -17.56
N ALA A 815 28.17 6.62 -17.60
CA ALA A 815 29.24 7.24 -18.37
C ALA A 815 30.64 6.82 -17.86
N GLN A 816 30.82 6.73 -16.54
CA GLN A 816 32.08 6.30 -15.94
C GLN A 816 32.40 4.83 -16.21
N LEU A 817 31.39 3.94 -16.17
CA LEU A 817 31.55 2.53 -16.53
C LEU A 817 32.06 2.39 -17.96
N ARG A 818 31.44 3.11 -18.92
CA ARG A 818 31.88 3.14 -20.32
C ARG A 818 33.29 3.70 -20.47
N ALA A 819 33.63 4.77 -19.76
CA ALA A 819 34.95 5.41 -19.88
C ALA A 819 36.10 4.50 -19.42
N HIS A 820 35.82 3.59 -18.47
CA HIS A 820 36.80 2.62 -17.96
C HIS A 820 36.70 1.25 -18.67
N GLY A 821 35.95 1.16 -19.77
CA GLY A 821 35.86 -0.07 -20.57
C GLY A 821 35.13 -1.23 -19.89
N VAL A 822 34.29 -0.97 -18.88
CA VAL A 822 33.50 -2.03 -18.22
C VAL A 822 32.46 -2.58 -19.18
N GLU A 823 32.46 -3.91 -19.35
CA GLU A 823 31.46 -4.60 -20.14
C GLU A 823 30.16 -4.73 -19.34
N VAL A 824 29.09 -4.03 -19.76
CA VAL A 824 27.79 -4.11 -19.09
C VAL A 824 26.86 -5.06 -19.84
N ARG A 825 26.31 -6.05 -19.14
CA ARG A 825 25.32 -7.01 -19.65
C ARG A 825 24.06 -6.96 -18.78
N GLN A 826 22.92 -6.68 -19.41
CA GLN A 826 21.62 -6.63 -18.74
C GLN A 826 20.80 -7.88 -19.06
N ARG A 827 19.77 -8.15 -18.25
CA ARG A 827 18.90 -9.34 -18.37
C ARG A 827 19.67 -10.63 -18.20
N VAL A 828 20.59 -10.62 -17.23
CA VAL A 828 21.34 -11.79 -16.81
C VAL A 828 20.66 -12.34 -15.55
N GLU A 829 19.84 -13.35 -15.73
CA GLU A 829 19.14 -14.07 -14.66
C GLU A 829 19.78 -15.46 -14.45
N ASP A 830 19.52 -16.06 -13.29
CA ASP A 830 19.85 -17.45 -12.97
C ASP A 830 21.32 -17.84 -13.19
N LEU A 831 22.18 -17.37 -12.28
CA LEU A 831 23.59 -17.74 -12.27
C LEU A 831 23.82 -19.10 -11.61
N ALA A 832 24.52 -19.99 -12.31
CA ALA A 832 25.01 -21.23 -11.74
C ALA A 832 26.53 -21.22 -11.54
N LEU A 833 26.98 -21.93 -10.50
CA LEU A 833 28.39 -22.18 -10.22
C LEU A 833 28.94 -23.31 -11.08
N ALA A 834 30.06 -23.05 -11.77
CA ALA A 834 30.96 -24.10 -12.22
C ALA A 834 32.11 -24.26 -11.19
N GLY A 835 32.14 -25.38 -10.45
CA GLY A 835 33.17 -25.73 -9.47
C GLY A 835 32.66 -25.82 -8.02
N GLN A 836 33.16 -26.78 -7.23
CA GLN A 836 32.69 -27.02 -5.85
C GLN A 836 33.34 -26.12 -4.79
N ALA A 837 34.59 -25.66 -5.02
CA ALA A 837 35.36 -24.89 -4.04
C ALA A 837 35.67 -23.46 -4.50
N ARG A 838 35.75 -23.23 -5.81
CA ARG A 838 36.06 -21.94 -6.44
C ARG A 838 35.07 -21.72 -7.57
N ILE A 839 34.68 -20.47 -7.79
CA ILE A 839 33.80 -20.09 -8.90
C ILE A 839 34.66 -19.99 -10.16
N GLU A 840 34.58 -20.97 -11.07
CA GLU A 840 35.37 -20.97 -12.31
C GLU A 840 34.66 -20.25 -13.45
N ALA A 841 33.33 -20.30 -13.45
CA ALA A 841 32.50 -19.58 -14.39
C ALA A 841 31.12 -19.31 -13.79
N VAL A 842 30.46 -18.34 -14.41
CA VAL A 842 29.08 -17.96 -14.19
C VAL A 842 28.32 -18.32 -15.45
N ASP A 843 27.49 -19.37 -15.36
CA ASP A 843 26.62 -19.78 -16.46
C ASP A 843 25.31 -18.99 -16.38
N VAL A 844 24.91 -18.36 -17.48
CA VAL A 844 23.60 -17.69 -17.62
C VAL A 844 22.62 -18.66 -18.23
N GLN A 845 21.44 -18.83 -17.64
CA GLN A 845 20.42 -19.73 -18.18
C GLN A 845 20.04 -19.32 -19.60
N ASN A 846 20.16 -20.27 -20.55
CA ASN A 846 19.97 -20.04 -21.99
C ASN A 846 20.87 -18.95 -22.61
N GLY A 847 22.01 -18.65 -21.97
CA GLY A 847 22.93 -17.57 -22.35
C GLY A 847 24.39 -18.01 -22.48
N PRO A 848 25.30 -17.05 -22.72
CA PRO A 848 26.73 -17.31 -22.76
C PRO A 848 27.28 -17.60 -21.35
N ARG A 849 28.33 -18.41 -21.30
CA ARG A 849 29.15 -18.64 -20.11
C ARG A 849 30.16 -17.51 -19.95
N TYR A 850 30.31 -16.99 -18.74
CA TYR A 850 31.31 -15.98 -18.40
C TYR A 850 32.36 -16.59 -17.47
N GLU A 851 33.61 -16.63 -17.92
CA GLU A 851 34.74 -17.09 -17.11
C GLU A 851 35.37 -15.90 -16.39
N ALA A 852 35.66 -16.06 -15.09
CA ALA A 852 36.39 -15.06 -14.34
C ALA A 852 37.29 -15.59 -13.23
N SER A 853 38.36 -14.84 -12.98
CA SER A 853 39.29 -15.13 -11.89
C SER A 853 38.69 -14.79 -10.53
N GLN A 854 37.93 -13.69 -10.44
CA GLN A 854 37.28 -13.20 -9.22
C GLN A 854 35.82 -12.81 -9.49
N VAL A 855 34.97 -12.92 -8.46
CA VAL A 855 33.55 -12.58 -8.52
C VAL A 855 33.17 -11.67 -7.35
N VAL A 856 32.37 -10.63 -7.61
CA VAL A 856 31.74 -9.78 -6.60
C VAL A 856 30.21 -9.92 -6.70
N LEU A 857 29.58 -10.36 -5.63
CA LEU A 857 28.13 -10.48 -5.48
C LEU A 857 27.58 -9.21 -4.82
N ALA A 858 26.76 -8.46 -5.56
CA ALA A 858 26.18 -7.19 -5.14
C ALA A 858 24.70 -7.09 -5.57
N THR A 859 23.94 -8.17 -5.36
CA THR A 859 22.52 -8.31 -5.75
C THR A 859 21.55 -7.54 -4.84
N GLY A 860 22.03 -7.03 -3.70
CA GLY A 860 21.22 -6.28 -2.74
C GLY A 860 20.53 -7.17 -1.70
N GLY A 861 19.72 -6.56 -0.84
CA GLY A 861 18.99 -7.28 0.23
C GLY A 861 17.61 -7.76 -0.20
N VAL A 862 16.73 -8.03 0.77
CA VAL A 862 15.38 -8.57 0.54
C VAL A 862 14.53 -7.72 -0.41
N ALA A 863 14.56 -6.38 -0.26
CA ALA A 863 13.82 -5.48 -1.15
C ALA A 863 14.24 -5.54 -2.63
N ALA A 864 15.50 -5.92 -2.90
CA ALA A 864 16.07 -6.00 -4.23
C ALA A 864 16.05 -7.43 -4.80
N GLY A 865 15.59 -8.42 -4.03
CA GLY A 865 15.57 -9.83 -4.42
C GLY A 865 16.91 -10.56 -4.31
N GLY A 866 17.97 -9.88 -3.86
CA GLY A 866 19.27 -10.53 -3.62
C GLY A 866 19.30 -11.42 -2.38
N LEU A 867 18.32 -11.28 -1.48
CA LEU A 867 17.98 -12.23 -0.43
C LEU A 867 16.49 -12.58 -0.54
N THR A 868 16.14 -13.83 -0.31
CA THR A 868 14.74 -14.29 -0.23
C THR A 868 14.37 -14.54 1.22
N MET A 869 13.18 -14.13 1.63
CA MET A 869 12.68 -14.32 3.00
C MET A 869 11.31 -14.99 2.97
N ASP A 870 11.17 -16.08 3.73
CA ASP A 870 9.92 -16.80 3.94
C ASP A 870 9.84 -17.36 5.38
N ARG A 871 8.93 -18.30 5.65
CA ARG A 871 8.80 -18.94 6.99
C ARG A 871 10.03 -19.71 7.43
N SER A 872 10.83 -20.22 6.50
CA SER A 872 12.04 -20.99 6.77
C SER A 872 13.23 -20.12 7.17
N GLY A 873 13.14 -18.81 6.92
CA GLY A 873 14.17 -17.82 7.23
C GLY A 873 14.57 -17.02 6.00
N VAL A 874 15.80 -16.48 6.04
CA VAL A 874 16.39 -15.68 4.97
C VAL A 874 17.48 -16.49 4.27
N GLN A 875 17.42 -16.52 2.95
CA GLN A 875 18.31 -17.29 2.10
C GLN A 875 18.94 -16.41 1.02
N GLU A 876 20.16 -16.76 0.62
CA GLU A 876 20.84 -16.18 -0.54
C GLU A 876 20.64 -17.14 -1.74
N PRO A 877 19.86 -16.76 -2.76
CA PRO A 877 19.39 -17.69 -3.78
C PRO A 877 20.42 -18.00 -4.86
N THR A 878 21.47 -17.17 -5.04
CA THR A 878 22.41 -17.29 -6.16
C THR A 878 23.42 -18.42 -5.93
N PHE A 879 24.01 -18.48 -4.74
CA PHE A 879 25.08 -19.41 -4.41
C PHE A 879 24.81 -20.23 -3.13
N GLY A 880 23.66 -20.01 -2.46
CA GLY A 880 23.32 -20.72 -1.23
C GLY A 880 24.23 -20.36 -0.06
N LEU A 881 24.66 -19.09 0.00
CA LEU A 881 25.58 -18.62 1.04
C LEU A 881 24.90 -18.55 2.41
N PRO A 882 25.66 -18.77 3.51
CA PRO A 882 25.11 -18.69 4.86
C PRO A 882 24.73 -17.25 5.21
N VAL A 883 23.48 -17.08 5.64
CA VAL A 883 22.91 -15.80 6.09
C VAL A 883 22.87 -15.77 7.61
N GLU A 884 23.38 -14.69 8.20
CA GLU A 884 23.23 -14.36 9.63
C GLU A 884 21.96 -13.54 9.86
N HIS A 885 21.54 -13.38 11.12
CA HIS A 885 20.37 -12.56 11.49
C HIS A 885 19.04 -13.01 10.83
N GLN A 886 18.81 -14.32 10.79
CA GLN A 886 17.72 -15.02 10.07
C GLN A 886 16.29 -14.51 10.29
N THR A 887 16.03 -13.71 11.33
CA THR A 887 14.68 -13.32 11.76
C THR A 887 14.46 -11.81 11.89
N ASP A 888 15.45 -10.99 11.58
CA ASP A 888 15.36 -9.54 11.76
C ASP A 888 15.73 -8.77 10.48
N HIS A 889 15.59 -7.44 10.52
CA HIS A 889 15.86 -6.56 9.39
C HIS A 889 17.35 -6.37 9.08
N GLN A 890 18.24 -6.97 9.88
CA GLN A 890 19.69 -6.99 9.72
C GLN A 890 20.18 -8.28 9.06
N ALA A 891 19.26 -9.15 8.62
CA ALA A 891 19.55 -10.37 7.87
C ALA A 891 20.47 -10.12 6.67
N GLY A 892 21.55 -10.90 6.57
CA GLY A 892 22.44 -10.86 5.42
C GLY A 892 23.73 -11.66 5.60
N LEU A 893 24.63 -11.54 4.63
CA LEU A 893 25.88 -12.29 4.59
C LEU A 893 26.90 -11.74 5.58
N ALA A 894 27.51 -12.63 6.35
CA ALA A 894 28.75 -12.33 7.06
C ALA A 894 29.95 -12.46 6.13
N VAL A 895 30.94 -11.61 6.36
CA VAL A 895 32.16 -11.55 5.55
C VAL A 895 33.40 -11.49 6.42
N ASP A 896 34.54 -11.88 5.86
CA ASP A 896 35.86 -11.71 6.46
C ASP A 896 36.45 -10.31 6.16
N PRO A 897 37.70 -10.01 6.56
CA PRO A 897 38.35 -8.72 6.25
C PRO A 897 38.58 -8.46 4.76
N ASP A 898 38.58 -9.49 3.91
CA ASP A 898 38.73 -9.38 2.45
C ASP A 898 37.36 -9.38 1.73
N TRP A 899 36.27 -9.20 2.48
CA TRP A 899 34.88 -9.17 2.01
C TRP A 899 34.37 -10.50 1.44
N ARG A 900 35.01 -11.62 1.80
CA ARG A 900 34.61 -12.95 1.34
C ARG A 900 33.50 -13.50 2.24
N PRO A 901 32.38 -13.98 1.66
CA PRO A 901 31.29 -14.53 2.45
C PRO A 901 31.69 -15.84 3.14
N GLY A 902 31.23 -16.01 4.37
CA GLY A 902 31.53 -17.18 5.17
C GLY A 902 30.82 -17.17 6.52
N ALA A 903 30.85 -18.30 7.21
CA ALA A 903 30.26 -18.45 8.54
C ALA A 903 31.25 -19.15 9.47
N ASN A 904 31.29 -18.76 10.75
CA ASN A 904 32.15 -19.36 11.76
C ASN A 904 33.65 -19.43 11.38
N GLY A 905 34.13 -18.42 10.65
CA GLY A 905 35.52 -18.35 10.18
C GLY A 905 35.85 -19.23 8.97
N VAL A 906 34.86 -19.92 8.39
CA VAL A 906 35.00 -20.71 7.17
C VAL A 906 34.46 -19.92 5.98
N ILE A 907 35.32 -19.66 5.00
CA ILE A 907 34.97 -18.97 3.75
C ILE A 907 34.32 -19.96 2.78
N CYS A 908 33.23 -19.56 2.14
CA CYS A 908 32.52 -20.41 1.17
C CYS A 908 33.32 -20.58 -0.13
N HIS A 909 33.77 -19.46 -0.72
CA HIS A 909 34.56 -19.44 -1.95
C HIS A 909 35.71 -18.42 -1.84
N PRO A 910 36.97 -18.80 -2.11
CA PRO A 910 38.11 -17.93 -1.91
C PRO A 910 38.19 -16.78 -2.93
N ASN A 911 37.51 -16.90 -4.08
CA ASN A 911 37.47 -15.90 -5.13
C ASN A 911 36.15 -15.13 -5.22
N LEU A 912 35.26 -15.29 -4.24
CA LEU A 912 33.99 -14.58 -4.15
C LEU A 912 34.07 -13.49 -3.09
N ARG A 913 33.53 -12.31 -3.39
CA ARG A 913 33.29 -11.22 -2.44
C ARG A 913 31.84 -10.80 -2.45
N ALA A 914 31.37 -10.19 -1.37
CA ALA A 914 30.01 -9.66 -1.26
C ALA A 914 30.02 -8.16 -0.92
N ALA A 915 29.09 -7.40 -1.49
CA ALA A 915 28.98 -5.95 -1.30
C ALA A 915 27.54 -5.43 -1.35
N GLY A 916 27.28 -4.34 -0.64
CA GLY A 916 26.00 -3.65 -0.57
C GLY A 916 25.03 -4.27 0.43
N SER A 917 23.73 -4.05 0.22
CA SER A 917 22.66 -4.48 1.13
C SER A 917 22.46 -6.00 1.22
N ILE A 918 23.28 -6.80 0.53
CA ILE A 918 23.31 -8.26 0.73
C ILE A 918 24.04 -8.63 2.04
N LEU A 919 24.86 -7.73 2.57
CA LEU A 919 25.59 -7.93 3.83
C LEU A 919 24.65 -7.76 5.03
N GLY A 920 24.92 -8.51 6.10
CA GLY A 920 24.15 -8.43 7.34
C GLY A 920 24.69 -7.42 8.35
N GLY A 921 24.00 -7.31 9.49
CA GLY A 921 24.48 -6.58 10.68
C GLY A 921 24.19 -5.07 10.68
N PHE A 922 23.26 -4.60 9.85
CA PHE A 922 22.80 -3.19 9.83
C PHE A 922 21.35 -3.08 9.37
N ASP A 923 20.63 -2.05 9.85
CA ASP A 923 19.27 -1.73 9.40
C ASP A 923 19.24 -0.38 8.65
N PRO A 924 19.23 -0.40 7.30
CA PRO A 924 19.26 0.81 6.50
C PRO A 924 18.05 1.74 6.71
N ALA A 925 16.90 1.22 7.16
CA ALA A 925 15.68 2.04 7.30
C ALA A 925 15.72 2.96 8.52
N THR A 926 16.36 2.51 9.60
CA THR A 926 16.43 3.24 10.88
C THR A 926 17.74 4.01 11.01
N GLU A 927 18.84 3.45 10.52
CA GLU A 927 20.17 4.05 10.61
C GLU A 927 20.43 5.12 9.53
N HIS A 928 19.66 5.14 8.44
CA HIS A 928 19.94 5.96 7.25
C HIS A 928 21.37 5.74 6.73
N SER A 929 21.72 4.48 6.45
CA SER A 929 23.08 4.05 6.13
C SER A 929 23.23 3.33 4.79
N ARG A 930 22.15 3.21 3.99
CA ARG A 930 22.11 2.31 2.82
C ARG A 930 23.15 2.67 1.77
N ALA A 931 23.12 3.91 1.25
CA ALA A 931 24.03 4.30 0.17
C ALA A 931 25.49 4.29 0.65
N GLY A 932 25.73 4.66 1.91
CA GLY A 932 27.02 4.59 2.57
C GLY A 932 27.59 3.18 2.59
N VAL A 933 26.80 2.20 3.05
CA VAL A 933 27.19 0.79 3.00
C VAL A 933 27.42 0.33 1.56
N GLU A 934 26.52 0.65 0.63
CA GLU A 934 26.67 0.29 -0.80
C GLU A 934 27.96 0.87 -1.42
N ILE A 935 28.30 2.13 -1.14
CA ILE A 935 29.52 2.78 -1.63
C ILE A 935 30.76 2.13 -1.02
N VAL A 936 30.82 2.06 0.32
CA VAL A 936 32.01 1.61 1.04
C VAL A 936 32.34 0.17 0.69
N THR A 937 31.35 -0.70 0.76
CA THR A 937 31.56 -2.13 0.52
C THR A 937 31.75 -2.44 -0.96
N GLY A 938 31.07 -1.72 -1.86
CA GLY A 938 31.28 -1.85 -3.31
C GLY A 938 32.72 -1.53 -3.69
N VAL A 939 33.23 -0.36 -3.28
CA VAL A 939 34.62 0.03 -3.56
C VAL A 939 35.61 -0.97 -2.96
N GLN A 940 35.47 -1.31 -1.68
CA GLN A 940 36.43 -2.18 -0.99
C GLN A 940 36.43 -3.61 -1.56
N ALA A 941 35.27 -4.18 -1.89
CA ALA A 941 35.18 -5.50 -2.52
C ALA A 941 35.77 -5.51 -3.94
N GLY A 942 35.53 -4.45 -4.73
CA GLY A 942 36.13 -4.30 -6.07
C GLY A 942 37.65 -4.22 -6.03
N LEU A 943 38.21 -3.41 -5.13
CA LEU A 943 39.66 -3.31 -4.91
C LEU A 943 40.27 -4.63 -4.45
N ALA A 944 39.63 -5.31 -3.51
CA ALA A 944 40.09 -6.59 -3.01
C ALA A 944 40.10 -7.66 -4.13
N ALA A 945 39.11 -7.65 -5.03
CA ALA A 945 39.08 -8.54 -6.20
C ALA A 945 40.23 -8.23 -7.17
N ALA A 946 40.42 -6.97 -7.54
CA ALA A 946 41.49 -6.58 -8.47
C ALA A 946 42.91 -6.86 -7.93
N ARG A 947 43.12 -6.66 -6.62
CA ARG A 947 44.39 -6.99 -5.95
C ARG A 947 44.74 -8.49 -6.03
N GLU A 948 43.75 -9.38 -6.00
CA GLU A 948 44.01 -10.82 -6.15
C GLU A 948 44.31 -11.24 -7.58
N VAL A 949 43.82 -10.51 -8.59
CA VAL A 949 44.17 -10.79 -10.00
C VAL A 949 45.58 -10.31 -10.32
N THR A 950 46.00 -9.21 -9.69
CA THR A 950 47.31 -8.59 -9.92
C THR A 950 48.44 -9.19 -9.07
N ARG A 951 48.11 -10.06 -8.10
CA ARG A 951 49.05 -10.88 -7.31
C ARG A 951 49.44 -12.13 -8.08
#